data_AF-A0A8S4G8V3-F1
#
_entry.id   AF-A0A8S4G8V3-F1
#
_cell.length_a   1.000
_cell.length_b   1.000
_cell.length_c   1.000
_cell.angle_alpha   90.00
_cell.angle_beta   90.00
_cell.angle_gamma   90.00
#
_symmetry.space_group_name_H-M   'P 1'
#
loop_
_entity.id
_entity.type
_entity.pdbx_description
1 polymer ?
#
loop_
_entity_poly.entity_id
_entity_poly.type
_entity_poly.pdbx_seq_one_letter_code
_entity_poly.pdbx_strand_id
1 'polypeptide(L)'
;MEDLVQRQKEIADLIDTILINFKKDPSSRKTADYIEQRIKKLTSLWAEFNNNNNELTSSEIKTDEYFTKNIFNKVSEKYNNIRTTLVEFSPHTMTKEEKSCLSKADELKNQQATNFRALLRVIKGIDIEALTEKWEMEDKIKMLESRWKVIDELHWQIDNILAGSDLSYESEFSKQEKLYEQTKRTLNRKLTASIHQFSATPQIEIPTFSGSYSTWTTFVDLYQGAIHNNPVLSKAQKMQHLKGKLKGEAERLVQHLCISSDNYDTCWEILTHRYDNKQSLFTHQIQIFMNQSPIQAQTAKALKNLHDISMETIHAIQNLGIDTLSWDPILVHIVTEKLDPDTYASYMETRKAPRELPTFDELMDFLESKFVALEPLTSKKISTTKQQQQQAKESTPKSSTFNFQQHGRTKNFQSKGVYHTKQGRHCPLCKNEHILFHCEQFTSMAPETKCRTISQLNVCKNCLYCHGNKQCNSTKRCKECNGQHNTSLHEIYHLTPEKPKLTNKPTTSSQRNTNHVAGEFDVLLATVQVKVMSSNGTYIQMRALLDQGSQVSLITENAAQRLGLPRKHMNATVSGVGTVSNHSRGVVQLFCSSLYDDYTISTEALVMTKVLNNLPNSTFERRPWSHVQNLQLADPEYNISRPVDILLDASVYSEIVMDCILRGSLQAPIAQQTKIGWILYGNVKTFNCNAVVNNIEDIAQFWEMEEITQSSTSNATPA
;
A
#
# COMPACT_ATOMS: atom_id res chain seq x y z
N MET A 1 47.21 -27.77 -29.81
CA MET A 1 45.98 -27.24 -30.46
C MET A 1 46.11 -27.30 -31.97
N GLU A 2 47.23 -26.86 -32.57
CA GLU A 2 47.58 -27.23 -33.95
C GLU A 2 47.47 -28.74 -34.18
N ASP A 3 47.93 -29.57 -33.23
CA ASP A 3 47.75 -31.03 -33.28
C ASP A 3 46.29 -31.48 -33.41
N LEU A 4 45.33 -30.77 -32.79
CA LEU A 4 43.90 -31.08 -32.90
C LEU A 4 43.33 -30.67 -34.26
N VAL A 5 43.75 -29.53 -34.80
CA VAL A 5 43.36 -29.10 -36.17
C VAL A 5 43.95 -30.05 -37.21
N GLN A 6 45.21 -30.46 -37.05
CA GLN A 6 45.86 -31.46 -37.88
C GLN A 6 45.14 -32.82 -37.77
N ARG A 7 44.76 -33.22 -36.55
CA ARG A 7 43.96 -34.43 -36.30
C ARG A 7 42.58 -34.38 -36.96
N GLN A 8 41.91 -33.22 -36.97
CA GLN A 8 40.66 -33.05 -37.73
C GLN A 8 40.86 -33.23 -39.23
N LYS A 9 41.96 -32.72 -39.80
CA LYS A 9 42.30 -32.92 -41.22
C LYS A 9 42.51 -34.42 -41.52
N GLU A 10 43.27 -35.14 -40.68
CA GLU A 10 43.45 -36.59 -40.80
C GLU A 10 42.13 -37.38 -40.74
N ILE A 11 41.26 -37.07 -39.78
CA ILE A 11 39.98 -37.77 -39.63
C ILE A 11 39.05 -37.49 -40.83
N ALA A 12 39.05 -36.26 -41.35
CA ALA A 12 38.30 -35.91 -42.56
C ALA A 12 38.78 -36.72 -43.79
N ASP A 13 40.09 -36.86 -43.98
CA ASP A 13 40.66 -37.67 -45.06
C ASP A 13 40.37 -39.18 -44.88
N LEU A 14 40.35 -39.66 -43.63
CA LEU A 14 39.95 -41.04 -43.30
C LEU A 14 38.46 -41.31 -43.60
N ILE A 15 37.58 -40.34 -43.35
CA ILE A 15 36.16 -40.40 -43.70
C ILE A 15 35.99 -40.50 -45.22
N ASP A 16 36.63 -39.62 -46.00
CA ASP A 16 36.61 -39.67 -47.47
C ASP A 16 37.14 -41.01 -48.02
N THR A 17 38.21 -41.51 -47.41
CA THR A 17 38.86 -42.78 -47.78
C THR A 17 37.94 -44.00 -47.62
N ILE A 18 36.96 -43.97 -46.70
CA ILE A 18 35.98 -45.07 -46.55
C ILE A 18 35.16 -45.25 -47.83
N LEU A 19 34.64 -44.16 -48.43
CA LEU A 19 33.85 -44.25 -49.66
C LEU A 19 34.72 -44.61 -50.86
N ILE A 20 35.94 -44.06 -50.95
CA ILE A 20 36.88 -44.36 -52.03
C ILE A 20 37.22 -45.86 -52.03
N ASN A 21 37.52 -46.43 -50.87
CA ASN A 21 37.77 -47.87 -50.73
C ASN A 21 36.50 -48.68 -51.04
N PHE A 22 35.33 -48.25 -50.57
CA PHE A 22 34.06 -48.92 -50.87
C PHE A 22 33.71 -48.94 -52.36
N LYS A 23 34.05 -47.90 -53.12
CA LYS A 23 33.88 -47.88 -54.57
C LYS A 23 34.90 -48.78 -55.30
N LYS A 24 36.12 -48.91 -54.78
CA LYS A 24 37.20 -49.75 -55.36
C LYS A 24 37.08 -51.24 -55.07
N ASP A 25 36.50 -51.62 -53.92
CA ASP A 25 36.31 -53.03 -53.56
C ASP A 25 35.30 -53.73 -54.50
N PRO A 26 35.57 -54.98 -54.94
CA PRO A 26 34.71 -55.70 -55.88
C PRO A 26 33.37 -56.09 -55.25
N SER A 27 32.31 -56.19 -56.06
CA SER A 27 30.94 -56.46 -55.58
C SER A 27 30.81 -57.75 -54.76
N SER A 28 31.64 -58.76 -55.03
CA SER A 28 31.70 -60.02 -54.25
C SER A 28 32.16 -59.83 -52.79
N ARG A 29 32.83 -58.72 -52.46
CA ARG A 29 33.28 -58.39 -51.10
C ARG A 29 32.25 -57.59 -50.29
N LYS A 30 31.22 -57.04 -50.94
CA LYS A 30 30.22 -56.14 -50.33
C LYS A 30 29.09 -56.92 -49.64
N THR A 31 29.45 -57.78 -48.69
CA THR A 31 28.49 -58.50 -47.84
C THR A 31 27.89 -57.59 -46.77
N ALA A 32 26.77 -58.00 -46.17
CA ALA A 32 26.08 -57.21 -45.13
C ALA A 32 27.00 -56.89 -43.92
N ASP A 33 27.67 -57.89 -43.36
CA ASP A 33 28.64 -57.73 -42.26
C ASP A 33 29.79 -56.77 -42.63
N TYR A 34 30.31 -56.86 -43.87
CA TYR A 34 31.34 -55.96 -44.36
C TYR A 34 30.86 -54.49 -44.48
N ILE A 35 29.60 -54.28 -44.88
CA ILE A 35 28.97 -52.95 -44.90
C ILE A 35 28.78 -52.44 -43.48
N GLU A 36 28.29 -53.28 -42.56
CA GLU A 36 28.09 -52.96 -41.16
C GLU A 36 29.40 -52.56 -40.45
N GLN A 37 30.49 -53.30 -40.67
CA GLN A 37 31.83 -52.97 -40.17
C GLN A 37 32.31 -51.60 -40.68
N ARG A 38 31.95 -51.22 -41.92
CA ARG A 38 32.30 -49.89 -42.47
C ARG A 38 31.42 -48.78 -41.91
N ILE A 39 30.14 -49.02 -41.68
CA ILE A 39 29.25 -48.07 -40.99
C ILE A 39 29.72 -47.86 -39.53
N LYS A 40 30.11 -48.93 -38.83
CA LYS A 40 30.71 -48.87 -37.48
C LYS A 40 32.00 -48.04 -37.47
N LYS A 41 32.92 -48.29 -38.41
CA LYS A 41 34.17 -47.51 -38.53
C LYS A 41 33.92 -46.04 -38.87
N LEU A 42 33.00 -45.75 -39.81
CA LEU A 42 32.61 -44.39 -40.19
C LEU A 42 32.00 -43.63 -39.00
N THR A 43 31.15 -44.30 -38.22
CA THR A 43 30.51 -43.73 -37.02
C THR A 43 31.53 -43.46 -35.90
N SER A 44 32.50 -44.35 -35.71
CA SER A 44 33.59 -44.13 -34.75
C SER A 44 34.45 -42.92 -35.10
N LEU A 45 34.82 -42.75 -36.39
CA LEU A 45 35.59 -41.59 -36.85
C LEU A 45 34.78 -40.29 -36.72
N TRP A 46 33.47 -40.32 -37.01
CA TRP A 46 32.60 -39.15 -36.82
C TRP A 46 32.44 -38.76 -35.34
N ALA A 47 32.38 -39.73 -34.43
CA ALA A 47 32.36 -39.46 -32.99
C ALA A 47 33.66 -38.77 -32.52
N GLU A 48 34.83 -39.26 -32.96
CA GLU A 48 36.13 -38.63 -32.71
C GLU A 48 36.18 -37.20 -33.29
N PHE A 49 35.75 -37.02 -34.55
CA PHE A 49 35.69 -35.72 -35.22
C PHE A 49 34.79 -34.72 -34.50
N ASN A 50 33.63 -35.16 -34.00
CA ASN A 50 32.67 -34.30 -33.32
C ASN A 50 33.17 -33.91 -31.91
N ASN A 51 33.80 -34.83 -31.18
CA ASN A 51 34.40 -34.53 -29.88
C ASN A 51 35.53 -33.48 -30.02
N ASN A 52 36.46 -33.71 -30.96
CA ASN A 52 37.54 -32.77 -31.28
C ASN A 52 36.99 -31.39 -31.69
N ASN A 53 35.86 -31.34 -32.42
CA ASN A 53 35.21 -30.08 -32.77
C ASN A 53 34.67 -29.32 -31.56
N ASN A 54 34.11 -30.01 -30.57
CA ASN A 54 33.60 -29.39 -29.34
C ASN A 54 34.75 -28.78 -28.51
N GLU A 55 35.88 -29.49 -28.41
CA GLU A 55 37.11 -28.98 -27.78
C GLU A 55 37.67 -27.76 -28.53
N LEU A 56 37.74 -27.81 -29.86
CA LEU A 56 38.19 -26.69 -30.69
C LEU A 56 37.26 -25.47 -30.61
N THR A 57 35.94 -25.68 -30.56
CA THR A 57 34.93 -24.60 -30.48
C THR A 57 34.93 -23.89 -29.11
N SER A 58 35.47 -24.55 -28.08
CA SER A 58 35.59 -24.01 -26.72
C SER A 58 36.82 -23.11 -26.51
N SER A 59 37.64 -22.89 -27.54
CA SER A 59 38.82 -22.03 -27.50
C SER A 59 38.61 -20.71 -28.24
N GLU A 60 39.29 -19.63 -27.82
CA GLU A 60 38.99 -18.25 -28.23
C GLU A 60 39.48 -17.88 -29.65
N ILE A 61 40.13 -18.79 -30.38
CA ILE A 61 40.79 -18.48 -31.67
C ILE A 61 39.99 -19.03 -32.85
N LYS A 62 39.07 -18.20 -33.39
CA LYS A 62 38.24 -18.52 -34.57
C LYS A 62 38.86 -18.10 -35.91
N THR A 63 40.15 -17.78 -35.94
CA THR A 63 40.87 -17.29 -37.13
C THR A 63 41.48 -18.41 -38.00
N ASP A 64 41.42 -19.66 -37.56
CA ASP A 64 41.97 -20.79 -38.31
C ASP A 64 41.20 -21.10 -39.61
N GLU A 65 41.90 -21.72 -40.58
CA GLU A 65 41.35 -22.19 -41.84
C GLU A 65 40.14 -23.14 -41.64
N TYR A 66 40.15 -23.95 -40.58
CA TYR A 66 39.08 -24.87 -40.20
C TYR A 66 37.73 -24.19 -40.02
N PHE A 67 37.70 -23.07 -39.30
CA PHE A 67 36.49 -22.29 -39.06
C PHE A 67 36.12 -21.44 -40.28
N THR A 68 37.10 -20.71 -40.84
CA THR A 68 36.87 -19.78 -41.95
C THR A 68 36.43 -20.46 -43.25
N LYS A 69 36.90 -21.69 -43.53
CA LYS A 69 36.45 -22.50 -44.67
C LYS A 69 35.27 -23.42 -44.36
N ASN A 70 34.69 -23.34 -43.16
CA ASN A 70 33.57 -24.15 -42.69
C ASN A 70 33.79 -25.66 -42.90
N ILE A 71 34.95 -26.16 -42.44
CA ILE A 71 35.36 -27.55 -42.69
C ILE A 71 34.43 -28.53 -41.98
N PHE A 72 33.99 -28.23 -40.76
CA PHE A 72 33.08 -29.10 -39.99
C PHE A 72 31.81 -29.48 -40.76
N ASN A 73 31.08 -28.49 -41.30
CA ASN A 73 29.84 -28.76 -42.04
C ASN A 73 30.10 -29.53 -43.34
N LYS A 74 31.19 -29.23 -44.06
CA LYS A 74 31.58 -29.99 -45.26
C LYS A 74 31.87 -31.45 -44.96
N VAL A 75 32.56 -31.75 -43.85
CA VAL A 75 32.83 -33.14 -43.43
C VAL A 75 31.55 -33.81 -42.91
N SER A 76 30.63 -33.07 -42.29
CA SER A 76 29.29 -33.55 -41.90
C SER A 76 28.44 -33.97 -43.10
N GLU A 77 28.35 -33.13 -44.13
CA GLU A 77 27.65 -33.45 -45.38
C GLU A 77 28.24 -34.69 -46.06
N LYS A 78 29.58 -34.80 -46.11
CA LYS A 78 30.25 -36.00 -46.61
C LYS A 78 29.95 -37.23 -45.76
N TYR A 79 30.06 -37.16 -44.43
CA TYR A 79 29.72 -38.25 -43.53
C TYR A 79 28.29 -38.78 -43.79
N ASN A 80 27.31 -37.87 -43.90
CA ASN A 80 25.92 -38.22 -44.16
C ASN A 80 25.72 -38.85 -45.54
N ASN A 81 26.36 -38.31 -46.59
CA ASN A 81 26.33 -38.87 -47.95
C ASN A 81 26.96 -40.28 -48.00
N ILE A 82 28.12 -40.47 -47.37
CA ILE A 82 28.81 -41.77 -47.29
C ILE A 82 27.96 -42.77 -46.50
N ARG A 83 27.37 -42.36 -45.38
CA ARG A 83 26.48 -43.20 -44.57
C ARG A 83 25.24 -43.63 -45.36
N THR A 84 24.59 -42.69 -46.06
CA THR A 84 23.43 -42.97 -46.92
C THR A 84 23.83 -43.96 -48.02
N THR A 85 24.92 -43.71 -48.74
CA THR A 85 25.44 -44.62 -49.77
C THR A 85 25.72 -46.03 -49.21
N LEU A 86 26.36 -46.15 -48.03
CA LEU A 86 26.63 -47.46 -47.42
C LEU A 86 25.34 -48.20 -47.03
N VAL A 87 24.33 -47.48 -46.54
CA VAL A 87 23.01 -48.04 -46.18
C VAL A 87 22.23 -48.48 -47.42
N GLU A 88 22.25 -47.70 -48.51
CA GLU A 88 21.63 -48.06 -49.80
C GLU A 88 22.17 -49.36 -50.40
N PHE A 89 23.47 -49.62 -50.24
CA PHE A 89 24.10 -50.87 -50.70
C PHE A 89 23.88 -52.05 -49.75
N SER A 90 23.25 -51.87 -48.59
CA SER A 90 22.95 -52.96 -47.66
C SER A 90 21.78 -53.80 -48.18
N PRO A 91 21.98 -55.10 -48.49
CA PRO A 91 20.89 -55.97 -48.91
C PRO A 91 19.88 -56.09 -47.76
N HIS A 92 18.66 -55.60 -48.00
CA HIS A 92 17.73 -55.26 -46.93
C HIS A 92 17.39 -56.41 -45.97
N THR A 93 17.76 -56.22 -44.71
CA THR A 93 16.88 -56.56 -43.58
C THR A 93 16.57 -55.30 -42.77
N MET A 94 15.99 -54.29 -43.42
CA MET A 94 15.13 -53.36 -42.68
C MET A 94 13.91 -54.15 -42.21
N THR A 95 13.62 -54.11 -40.92
CA THR A 95 12.53 -54.92 -40.36
C THR A 95 11.17 -54.39 -40.82
N LYS A 96 10.13 -55.21 -40.66
CA LYS A 96 8.75 -54.83 -40.98
C LYS A 96 8.28 -53.65 -40.10
N GLU A 97 8.94 -53.42 -38.98
CA GLU A 97 8.66 -52.35 -38.01
C GLU A 97 9.25 -51.01 -38.47
N GLU A 98 10.47 -50.97 -39.02
CA GLU A 98 11.11 -49.72 -39.47
C GLU A 98 10.34 -49.05 -40.62
N LYS A 99 9.82 -49.84 -41.57
CA LYS A 99 8.91 -49.35 -42.62
C LYS A 99 7.57 -48.86 -42.05
N SER A 100 7.09 -49.48 -40.96
CA SER A 100 5.88 -49.05 -40.27
C SER A 100 6.09 -47.73 -39.51
N CYS A 101 7.27 -47.52 -38.91
CA CYS A 101 7.61 -46.29 -38.20
C CYS A 101 7.74 -45.09 -39.15
N LEU A 102 8.40 -45.25 -40.31
CA LEU A 102 8.49 -44.20 -41.32
C LEU A 102 7.11 -43.80 -41.87
N SER A 103 6.27 -44.78 -42.23
CA SER A 103 4.89 -44.50 -42.67
C SER A 103 4.06 -43.77 -41.61
N LYS A 104 4.28 -44.08 -40.32
CA LYS A 104 3.60 -43.42 -39.18
C LYS A 104 4.11 -41.99 -38.97
N ALA A 105 5.41 -41.74 -39.17
CA ALA A 105 5.97 -40.39 -39.11
C ALA A 105 5.39 -39.48 -40.23
N ASP A 106 5.24 -40.00 -41.46
CA ASP A 106 4.65 -39.24 -42.56
C ASP A 106 3.15 -38.95 -42.33
N GLU A 107 2.39 -39.87 -41.73
CA GLU A 107 1.00 -39.64 -41.32
C GLU A 107 0.91 -38.51 -40.26
N LEU A 108 1.75 -38.56 -39.22
CA LEU A 108 1.81 -37.52 -38.19
C LEU A 108 2.25 -36.16 -38.76
N LYS A 109 3.25 -36.11 -39.66
CA LYS A 109 3.65 -34.87 -40.34
C LYS A 109 2.51 -34.26 -41.17
N ASN A 110 1.70 -35.08 -41.84
CA ASN A 110 0.52 -34.61 -42.57
C ASN A 110 -0.57 -34.05 -41.64
N GLN A 111 -0.77 -34.68 -40.48
CA GLN A 111 -1.63 -34.15 -39.41
C GLN A 111 -1.09 -32.81 -38.88
N GLN A 112 0.23 -32.69 -38.64
CA GLN A 112 0.84 -31.46 -38.18
C GLN A 112 0.72 -30.31 -39.19
N ALA A 113 0.93 -30.58 -40.49
CA ALA A 113 0.72 -29.59 -41.54
C ALA A 113 -0.73 -29.05 -41.55
N THR A 114 -1.70 -29.84 -41.09
CA THR A 114 -3.09 -29.40 -40.93
C THR A 114 -3.27 -28.54 -39.68
N ASN A 115 -2.61 -28.88 -38.56
CA ASN A 115 -2.57 -28.05 -37.34
C ASN A 115 -1.93 -26.68 -37.61
N PHE A 116 -0.79 -26.62 -38.32
CA PHE A 116 -0.14 -25.37 -38.72
C PHE A 116 -1.06 -24.48 -39.55
N ARG A 117 -1.78 -25.05 -40.54
CA ARG A 117 -2.78 -24.29 -41.32
C ARG A 117 -3.93 -23.77 -40.45
N ALA A 118 -4.34 -24.51 -39.42
CA ALA A 118 -5.38 -24.06 -38.48
C ALA A 118 -4.88 -22.91 -37.60
N LEU A 119 -3.66 -23.00 -37.04
CA LEU A 119 -3.00 -21.93 -36.29
C LEU A 119 -2.89 -20.64 -37.14
N LEU A 120 -2.44 -20.75 -38.39
CA LEU A 120 -2.31 -19.61 -39.30
C LEU A 120 -3.66 -18.92 -39.59
N ARG A 121 -4.77 -19.66 -39.67
CA ARG A 121 -6.11 -19.07 -39.80
C ARG A 121 -6.52 -18.30 -38.54
N VAL A 122 -6.24 -18.87 -37.37
CA VAL A 122 -6.53 -18.21 -36.08
C VAL A 122 -5.73 -16.92 -35.96
N ILE A 123 -4.41 -16.95 -36.19
CA ILE A 123 -3.54 -15.78 -36.12
C ILE A 123 -3.97 -14.69 -37.12
N LYS A 124 -4.31 -15.05 -38.36
CA LYS A 124 -4.84 -14.11 -39.36
C LYS A 124 -6.23 -13.55 -39.04
N GLY A 125 -7.01 -14.24 -38.20
CA GLY A 125 -8.33 -13.79 -37.76
C GLY A 125 -8.32 -12.94 -36.49
N ILE A 126 -7.15 -12.74 -35.86
CA ILE A 126 -7.00 -11.88 -34.69
C ILE A 126 -6.55 -10.50 -35.17
N ASP A 127 -7.51 -9.58 -35.31
CA ASP A 127 -7.22 -8.15 -35.38
C ASP A 127 -6.82 -7.67 -33.98
N ILE A 128 -5.53 -7.46 -33.75
CA ILE A 128 -5.02 -7.02 -32.45
C ILE A 128 -5.42 -5.57 -32.15
N GLU A 129 -5.66 -4.72 -33.16
CA GLU A 129 -5.98 -3.31 -32.98
C GLU A 129 -7.44 -3.13 -32.56
N ALA A 130 -8.36 -3.90 -33.16
CA ALA A 130 -9.79 -3.88 -32.85
C ALA A 130 -10.18 -4.37 -31.44
N LEU A 131 -9.36 -5.22 -30.78
CA LEU A 131 -9.65 -5.75 -29.44
C LEU A 131 -9.62 -4.65 -28.37
N THR A 132 -10.76 -4.29 -27.79
CA THR A 132 -10.84 -3.25 -26.75
C THR A 132 -11.02 -3.80 -25.35
N GLU A 133 -11.74 -4.90 -25.18
CA GLU A 133 -12.11 -5.40 -23.86
C GLU A 133 -11.13 -6.46 -23.35
N LYS A 134 -10.92 -6.47 -22.02
CA LYS A 134 -9.97 -7.37 -21.34
C LYS A 134 -10.25 -8.86 -21.66
N TRP A 135 -11.51 -9.27 -21.60
CA TRP A 135 -11.89 -10.67 -21.78
C TRP A 135 -11.68 -11.14 -23.22
N GLU A 136 -11.81 -10.27 -24.22
CA GLU A 136 -11.56 -10.61 -25.63
C GLU A 136 -10.09 -10.98 -25.83
N MET A 137 -9.18 -10.18 -25.26
CA MET A 137 -7.74 -10.45 -25.29
C MET A 137 -7.40 -11.77 -24.59
N GLU A 138 -7.98 -12.03 -23.41
CA GLU A 138 -7.81 -13.30 -22.68
C GLU A 138 -8.37 -14.52 -23.45
N ASP A 139 -9.51 -14.37 -24.13
CA ASP A 139 -10.09 -15.40 -25.00
C ASP A 139 -9.18 -15.73 -26.19
N LYS A 140 -8.65 -14.71 -26.89
CA LYS A 140 -7.72 -14.94 -28.01
C LYS A 140 -6.41 -15.58 -27.55
N ILE A 141 -5.90 -15.22 -26.37
CA ILE A 141 -4.73 -15.88 -25.77
C ILE A 141 -5.03 -17.36 -25.48
N LYS A 142 -6.13 -17.68 -24.78
CA LYS A 142 -6.51 -19.07 -24.47
C LYS A 142 -6.75 -19.91 -25.73
N MET A 143 -7.37 -19.34 -26.76
CA MET A 143 -7.57 -20.00 -28.04
C MET A 143 -6.24 -20.32 -28.75
N LEU A 144 -5.27 -19.38 -28.74
CA LEU A 144 -3.93 -19.62 -29.27
C LEU A 144 -3.18 -20.71 -28.49
N GLU A 145 -3.20 -20.65 -27.16
CA GLU A 145 -2.56 -21.64 -26.29
C GLU A 145 -3.14 -23.05 -26.47
N SER A 146 -4.46 -23.17 -26.54
CA SER A 146 -5.14 -24.44 -26.80
C SER A 146 -4.74 -25.05 -28.16
N ARG A 147 -4.58 -24.22 -29.20
CA ARG A 147 -4.13 -24.67 -30.52
C ARG A 147 -2.64 -25.01 -30.55
N TRP A 148 -1.80 -24.24 -29.86
CA TRP A 148 -0.37 -24.50 -29.77
C TRP A 148 -0.07 -25.80 -29.03
N LYS A 149 -0.78 -26.09 -27.94
CA LYS A 149 -0.62 -27.33 -27.18
C LYS A 149 -0.77 -28.60 -28.05
N VAL A 150 -1.75 -28.63 -28.95
CA VAL A 150 -1.96 -29.76 -29.88
C VAL A 150 -0.81 -29.87 -30.89
N ILE A 151 -0.21 -28.75 -31.28
CA ILE A 151 0.97 -28.71 -32.16
C ILE A 151 2.20 -29.26 -31.42
N ASP A 152 2.45 -28.78 -30.21
CA ASP A 152 3.59 -29.20 -29.38
C ASP A 152 3.54 -30.69 -29.03
N GLU A 153 2.39 -31.19 -28.54
CA GLU A 153 2.18 -32.61 -28.23
C GLU A 153 2.38 -33.53 -29.44
N LEU A 154 2.06 -33.07 -30.65
CA LEU A 154 2.27 -33.85 -31.88
C LEU A 154 3.71 -33.71 -32.41
N HIS A 155 4.39 -32.59 -32.13
CA HIS A 155 5.81 -32.43 -32.45
C HIS A 155 6.67 -33.40 -31.64
N TRP A 156 6.44 -33.54 -30.33
CA TRP A 156 7.10 -34.55 -29.50
C TRP A 156 6.89 -35.99 -30.00
N GLN A 157 5.71 -36.30 -30.55
CA GLN A 157 5.44 -37.62 -31.15
C GLN A 157 6.20 -37.84 -32.46
N ILE A 158 6.40 -36.79 -33.26
CA ILE A 158 7.17 -36.85 -34.51
C ILE A 158 8.67 -36.95 -34.20
N ASP A 159 9.20 -36.12 -33.29
CA ASP A 159 10.61 -36.15 -32.93
C ASP A 159 11.01 -37.45 -32.22
N ASN A 160 10.14 -38.05 -31.39
CA ASN A 160 10.41 -39.36 -30.81
C ASN A 160 10.48 -40.51 -31.86
N ILE A 161 10.03 -40.28 -33.11
CA ILE A 161 10.14 -41.24 -34.21
C ILE A 161 11.30 -40.87 -35.16
N LEU A 162 11.54 -39.57 -35.39
CA LEU A 162 12.51 -39.06 -36.37
C LEU A 162 13.85 -38.62 -35.76
N ALA A 163 13.92 -38.35 -34.46
CA ALA A 163 15.08 -37.86 -33.72
C ALA A 163 15.83 -36.72 -34.45
N GLY A 164 15.12 -35.65 -34.81
CA GLY A 164 15.64 -34.50 -35.53
C GLY A 164 16.15 -34.74 -36.96
N SER A 165 15.90 -35.91 -37.57
CA SER A 165 16.42 -36.24 -38.91
C SER A 165 15.76 -35.49 -40.07
N ASP A 166 14.54 -34.99 -39.91
CA ASP A 166 13.80 -34.22 -40.92
C ASP A 166 13.99 -32.70 -40.70
N LEU A 167 15.12 -32.17 -41.18
CA LEU A 167 15.47 -30.74 -41.08
C LEU A 167 14.41 -29.81 -41.72
N SER A 168 13.63 -30.29 -42.69
CA SER A 168 12.57 -29.51 -43.32
C SER A 168 11.37 -29.35 -42.40
N TYR A 169 11.00 -30.41 -41.68
CA TYR A 169 9.97 -30.38 -40.65
C TYR A 169 10.37 -29.45 -39.48
N GLU A 170 11.58 -29.61 -38.96
CA GLU A 170 12.10 -28.79 -37.84
C GLU A 170 12.15 -27.30 -38.16
N SER A 171 12.53 -26.94 -39.38
CA SER A 171 12.54 -25.56 -39.85
C SER A 171 11.13 -24.94 -39.89
N GLU A 172 10.12 -25.69 -40.35
CA GLU A 172 8.74 -25.19 -40.39
C GLU A 172 8.12 -25.15 -38.97
N PHE A 173 8.38 -26.13 -38.10
CA PHE A 173 7.96 -26.07 -36.69
C PHE A 173 8.52 -24.82 -35.99
N SER A 174 9.84 -24.60 -36.08
CA SER A 174 10.53 -23.42 -35.52
C SER A 174 9.96 -22.09 -36.02
N LYS A 175 9.43 -22.07 -37.25
CA LYS A 175 8.81 -20.88 -37.86
C LYS A 175 7.38 -20.64 -37.33
N GLN A 176 6.61 -21.70 -37.11
CA GLN A 176 5.28 -21.60 -36.51
C GLN A 176 5.35 -21.24 -35.02
N GLU A 177 6.35 -21.76 -34.30
CA GLU A 177 6.63 -21.41 -32.90
C GLU A 177 6.90 -19.91 -32.74
N LYS A 178 7.83 -19.35 -33.54
CA LYS A 178 8.14 -17.92 -33.55
C LYS A 178 6.91 -17.06 -33.82
N LEU A 179 6.02 -17.48 -34.72
CA LEU A 179 4.80 -16.75 -35.06
C LEU A 179 3.76 -16.80 -33.93
N TYR A 180 3.58 -17.96 -33.30
CA TYR A 180 2.74 -18.11 -32.11
C TYR A 180 3.26 -17.23 -30.96
N GLU A 181 4.55 -17.33 -30.64
CA GLU A 181 5.19 -16.53 -29.57
C GLU A 181 5.09 -15.02 -29.83
N GLN A 182 5.35 -14.57 -31.06
CA GLN A 182 5.20 -13.15 -31.42
C GLN A 182 3.76 -12.66 -31.25
N THR A 183 2.77 -13.45 -31.68
CA THR A 183 1.34 -13.11 -31.55
C THR A 183 0.91 -13.06 -30.09
N LYS A 184 1.28 -14.10 -29.31
CA LYS A 184 1.00 -14.20 -27.87
C LYS A 184 1.64 -13.06 -27.08
N ARG A 185 2.90 -12.70 -27.36
CA ARG A 185 3.59 -11.56 -26.72
C ARG A 185 2.91 -10.23 -27.06
N THR A 186 2.44 -10.05 -28.29
CA THR A 186 1.77 -8.82 -28.72
C THR A 186 0.41 -8.64 -28.03
N LEU A 187 -0.38 -9.71 -27.93
CA LEU A 187 -1.64 -9.72 -27.16
C LEU A 187 -1.41 -9.45 -25.66
N ASN A 188 -0.46 -10.16 -25.04
CA ASN A 188 -0.11 -9.92 -23.63
C ASN A 188 0.38 -8.49 -23.39
N ARG A 189 1.17 -7.90 -24.31
CA ARG A 189 1.58 -6.50 -24.21
C ARG A 189 0.39 -5.53 -24.26
N LYS A 190 -0.61 -5.77 -25.11
CA LYS A 190 -1.83 -4.92 -25.15
C LYS A 190 -2.65 -5.05 -23.87
N LEU A 191 -2.82 -6.27 -23.37
CA LEU A 191 -3.46 -6.58 -22.09
C LEU A 191 -2.76 -5.87 -20.91
N THR A 192 -1.43 -6.00 -20.82
CA THR A 192 -0.62 -5.35 -19.79
C THR A 192 -0.64 -3.82 -19.90
N ALA A 193 -0.62 -3.25 -21.12
CA ALA A 193 -0.73 -1.81 -21.32
C ALA A 193 -2.09 -1.25 -20.84
N SER A 194 -3.20 -1.94 -21.14
CA SER A 194 -4.53 -1.60 -20.64
C SER A 194 -4.59 -1.63 -19.10
N ILE A 195 -3.96 -2.63 -18.47
CA ILE A 195 -3.89 -2.74 -17.00
C ILE A 195 -3.02 -1.62 -16.39
N HIS A 196 -1.87 -1.30 -16.99
CA HIS A 196 -1.00 -0.22 -16.49
C HIS A 196 -1.62 1.17 -16.63
N GLN A 197 -2.38 1.42 -17.70
CA GLN A 197 -3.09 2.68 -17.88
C GLN A 197 -4.15 2.89 -16.77
N PHE A 198 -4.73 1.81 -16.24
CA PHE A 198 -5.67 1.85 -15.11
C PHE A 198 -4.98 1.99 -13.75
N SER A 199 -3.77 1.45 -13.56
CA SER A 199 -3.05 1.51 -12.28
C SER A 199 -2.17 2.75 -12.10
N ALA A 200 -1.80 3.43 -13.19
CA ALA A 200 -0.96 4.63 -13.16
C ALA A 200 -1.73 5.95 -13.00
N THR A 201 -3.05 5.97 -13.24
CA THR A 201 -3.87 7.15 -12.96
C THR A 201 -4.21 7.26 -11.48
N PRO A 202 -4.11 8.46 -10.85
CA PRO A 202 -4.54 8.65 -9.47
C PRO A 202 -6.03 8.30 -9.33
N GLN A 203 -6.37 7.50 -8.31
CA GLN A 203 -7.76 7.13 -8.05
C GLN A 203 -8.56 8.36 -7.62
N ILE A 204 -9.41 8.86 -8.51
CA ILE A 204 -10.38 9.91 -8.20
C ILE A 204 -11.43 9.31 -7.26
N GLU A 205 -11.44 9.75 -6.00
CA GLU A 205 -12.49 9.36 -5.05
C GLU A 205 -13.82 10.02 -5.44
N ILE A 206 -14.68 9.27 -6.11
CA ILE A 206 -16.05 9.71 -6.39
C ILE A 206 -16.80 9.83 -5.04
N PRO A 207 -17.41 10.98 -4.72
CA PRO A 207 -18.18 11.16 -3.48
C PRO A 207 -19.42 10.27 -3.45
N THR A 208 -19.96 10.00 -2.26
CA THR A 208 -21.23 9.25 -2.14
C THR A 208 -22.43 10.17 -2.40
N PHE A 209 -23.37 9.72 -3.23
CA PHE A 209 -24.56 10.47 -3.60
C PHE A 209 -25.80 9.99 -2.84
N SER A 210 -26.41 10.90 -2.07
CA SER A 210 -27.57 10.61 -1.21
C SER A 210 -28.93 10.99 -1.81
N GLY A 211 -28.95 11.70 -2.94
CA GLY A 211 -30.16 12.24 -3.57
C GLY A 211 -30.32 13.76 -3.52
N SER A 212 -29.30 14.54 -3.14
CA SER A 212 -29.38 16.01 -3.17
C SER A 212 -29.15 16.55 -4.59
N TYR A 213 -30.09 17.35 -5.11
CA TYR A 213 -29.92 18.01 -6.42
C TYR A 213 -28.64 18.85 -6.50
N SER A 214 -28.23 19.52 -5.40
CA SER A 214 -27.02 20.35 -5.37
C SER A 214 -25.71 19.58 -5.61
N THR A 215 -25.66 18.28 -5.28
CA THR A 215 -24.46 17.44 -5.48
C THR A 215 -24.56 16.51 -6.68
N TRP A 216 -25.70 16.54 -7.40
CA TRP A 216 -25.94 15.67 -8.56
C TRP A 216 -24.96 15.96 -9.69
N THR A 217 -24.81 17.22 -10.11
CA THR A 217 -23.94 17.61 -11.23
C THR A 217 -22.49 17.15 -10.99
N THR A 218 -21.92 17.51 -9.83
CA THR A 218 -20.56 17.10 -9.44
C THR A 218 -20.40 15.58 -9.35
N PHE A 219 -21.41 14.86 -8.86
CA PHE A 219 -21.38 13.40 -8.83
C PHE A 219 -21.40 12.79 -10.24
N VAL A 220 -22.25 13.29 -11.12
CA VAL A 220 -22.36 12.83 -12.52
C VAL A 220 -21.07 13.08 -13.27
N ASP A 221 -20.50 14.28 -13.21
CA ASP A 221 -19.27 14.62 -13.94
C ASP A 221 -18.10 13.70 -13.51
N LEU A 222 -17.91 13.53 -12.20
CA LEU A 222 -16.86 12.67 -11.65
C LEU A 222 -17.10 11.18 -11.97
N TYR A 223 -18.34 10.70 -11.83
CA TYR A 223 -18.68 9.31 -12.13
C TYR A 223 -18.61 9.03 -13.64
N GLN A 224 -18.98 9.99 -14.49
CA GLN A 224 -18.90 9.84 -15.94
C GLN A 224 -17.45 9.76 -16.41
N GLY A 225 -16.61 10.69 -15.96
CA GLY A 225 -15.18 10.72 -16.29
C GLY A 225 -14.42 9.48 -15.79
N ALA A 226 -14.71 9.00 -14.58
CA ALA A 226 -13.96 7.90 -13.97
C ALA A 226 -14.49 6.49 -14.31
N ILE A 227 -15.82 6.31 -14.44
CA ILE A 227 -16.47 4.99 -14.49
C ILE A 227 -17.39 4.80 -15.70
N HIS A 228 -18.33 5.72 -15.97
CA HIS A 228 -19.31 5.53 -17.06
C HIS A 228 -18.61 5.41 -18.43
N ASN A 229 -17.71 6.34 -18.73
CA ASN A 229 -16.99 6.41 -20.01
C ASN A 229 -15.77 5.46 -20.08
N ASN A 230 -15.47 4.73 -19.01
CA ASN A 230 -14.33 3.81 -18.95
C ASN A 230 -14.61 2.54 -19.75
N PRO A 231 -13.84 2.21 -20.82
CA PRO A 231 -14.08 1.02 -21.64
C PRO A 231 -13.56 -0.29 -21.01
N VAL A 232 -12.73 -0.22 -19.96
CA VAL A 232 -12.11 -1.40 -19.31
C VAL A 232 -13.07 -2.08 -18.32
N LEU A 233 -14.02 -1.31 -17.76
CA LEU A 233 -14.99 -1.81 -16.80
C LEU A 233 -16.23 -2.38 -17.51
N SER A 234 -16.65 -3.59 -17.17
CA SER A 234 -17.91 -4.14 -17.67
C SER A 234 -19.11 -3.39 -17.08
N LYS A 235 -20.26 -3.40 -17.79
CA LYS A 235 -21.50 -2.77 -17.29
C LYS A 235 -21.90 -3.27 -15.89
N ALA A 236 -21.74 -4.57 -15.61
CA ALA A 236 -21.96 -5.13 -14.27
C ALA A 236 -21.02 -4.53 -13.20
N GLN A 237 -19.73 -4.34 -13.52
CA GLN A 237 -18.77 -3.68 -12.61
C GLN A 237 -19.13 -2.20 -12.39
N LYS A 238 -19.48 -1.47 -13.47
CA LYS A 238 -19.97 -0.08 -13.37
C LYS A 238 -21.19 0.00 -12.45
N MET A 239 -22.15 -0.92 -12.59
CA MET A 239 -23.33 -1.02 -11.74
C MET A 239 -23.00 -1.31 -10.26
N GLN A 240 -22.02 -2.19 -9.99
CA GLN A 240 -21.54 -2.46 -8.64
C GLN A 240 -20.92 -1.21 -8.00
N HIS A 241 -20.08 -0.48 -8.74
CA HIS A 241 -19.51 0.79 -8.28
C HIS A 241 -20.58 1.87 -8.08
N LEU A 242 -21.60 1.92 -8.96
CA LEU A 242 -22.73 2.85 -8.84
C LEU A 242 -23.50 2.59 -7.54
N LYS A 243 -24.03 1.37 -7.35
CA LYS A 243 -24.79 1.03 -6.13
C LYS A 243 -23.96 1.18 -4.85
N GLY A 244 -22.64 0.96 -4.90
CA GLY A 244 -21.73 1.20 -3.77
C GLY A 244 -21.44 2.68 -3.45
N LYS A 245 -21.78 3.62 -4.35
CA LYS A 245 -21.64 5.07 -4.15
C LYS A 245 -22.98 5.77 -3.88
N LEU A 246 -24.10 5.15 -4.20
CA LEU A 246 -25.43 5.64 -3.82
C LEU A 246 -25.72 5.36 -2.34
N LYS A 247 -26.47 6.27 -1.70
CA LYS A 247 -27.03 6.12 -0.36
C LYS A 247 -28.45 6.70 -0.32
N GLY A 248 -29.22 6.39 0.72
CA GLY A 248 -30.46 7.12 1.03
C GLY A 248 -31.55 6.99 -0.05
N GLU A 249 -32.12 8.12 -0.50
CA GLU A 249 -33.18 8.10 -1.54
C GLU A 249 -32.66 7.55 -2.86
N ALA A 250 -31.44 7.94 -3.26
CA ALA A 250 -30.85 7.55 -4.53
C ALA A 250 -30.57 6.02 -4.60
N GLU A 251 -30.15 5.42 -3.49
CA GLU A 251 -30.01 3.96 -3.39
C GLU A 251 -31.37 3.26 -3.46
N ARG A 252 -32.36 3.75 -2.71
CA ARG A 252 -33.72 3.18 -2.66
C ARG A 252 -34.39 3.13 -4.04
N LEU A 253 -34.17 4.13 -4.89
CA LEU A 253 -34.70 4.18 -6.26
C LEU A 253 -34.26 2.99 -7.11
N VAL A 254 -32.98 2.60 -7.04
CA VAL A 254 -32.39 1.52 -7.86
C VAL A 254 -32.13 0.23 -7.08
N GLN A 255 -32.56 0.16 -5.83
CA GLN A 255 -32.35 -0.99 -4.94
C GLN A 255 -32.86 -2.29 -5.57
N HIS A 256 -34.02 -2.23 -6.22
CA HIS A 256 -34.73 -3.34 -6.86
C HIS A 256 -34.01 -3.96 -8.07
N LEU A 257 -33.03 -3.26 -8.68
CA LEU A 257 -32.29 -3.76 -9.84
C LEU A 257 -31.10 -4.64 -9.40
N CYS A 258 -31.04 -5.87 -9.92
CA CYS A 258 -29.93 -6.80 -9.66
C CYS A 258 -28.65 -6.37 -10.40
N ILE A 259 -27.49 -6.52 -9.75
CA ILE A 259 -26.18 -6.20 -10.34
C ILE A 259 -25.95 -7.12 -11.55
N SER A 260 -25.99 -6.54 -12.75
CA SER A 260 -25.91 -7.25 -14.03
C SER A 260 -25.58 -6.25 -15.15
N SER A 261 -25.07 -6.73 -16.27
CA SER A 261 -24.75 -5.85 -17.42
C SER A 261 -26.01 -5.24 -18.04
N ASP A 262 -27.10 -6.01 -18.10
CA ASP A 262 -28.34 -5.62 -18.78
C ASP A 262 -29.14 -4.55 -18.02
N ASN A 263 -29.03 -4.53 -16.69
CA ASN A 263 -29.72 -3.54 -15.85
C ASN A 263 -28.91 -2.25 -15.59
N TYR A 264 -27.68 -2.14 -16.10
CA TYR A 264 -26.85 -0.95 -15.87
C TYR A 264 -27.43 0.30 -16.50
N ASP A 265 -27.81 0.22 -17.79
CA ASP A 265 -28.30 1.37 -18.54
C ASP A 265 -29.63 1.88 -17.93
N THR A 266 -30.56 0.96 -17.64
CA THR A 266 -31.81 1.25 -16.92
C THR A 266 -31.58 1.89 -15.54
N CYS A 267 -30.58 1.42 -14.79
CA CYS A 267 -30.21 1.98 -13.48
C CYS A 267 -29.71 3.42 -13.62
N TRP A 268 -28.89 3.69 -14.64
CA TRP A 268 -28.37 5.01 -14.94
C TRP A 268 -29.49 5.96 -15.38
N GLU A 269 -30.34 5.53 -16.32
CA GLU A 269 -31.49 6.30 -16.81
C GLU A 269 -32.46 6.72 -15.69
N ILE A 270 -32.78 5.81 -14.75
CA ILE A 270 -33.65 6.12 -13.60
C ILE A 270 -33.08 7.25 -12.73
N LEU A 271 -31.76 7.23 -12.48
CA LEU A 271 -31.09 8.24 -11.67
C LEU A 271 -31.03 9.59 -12.42
N THR A 272 -30.62 9.57 -13.69
CA THR A 272 -30.58 10.77 -14.53
C THR A 272 -31.97 11.40 -14.67
N HIS A 273 -33.00 10.63 -14.99
CA HIS A 273 -34.37 11.14 -15.10
C HIS A 273 -34.89 11.75 -13.78
N ARG A 274 -34.48 11.22 -12.62
CA ARG A 274 -34.90 11.75 -11.32
C ARG A 274 -34.15 13.01 -10.91
N TYR A 275 -32.83 13.05 -11.12
CA TYR A 275 -31.96 14.06 -10.51
C TYR A 275 -31.43 15.12 -11.49
N ASP A 276 -31.39 14.87 -12.80
CA ASP A 276 -31.07 15.87 -13.83
C ASP A 276 -32.27 16.79 -14.13
N ASN A 277 -32.98 17.22 -13.08
CA ASN A 277 -34.10 18.12 -13.19
C ASN A 277 -33.61 19.57 -13.27
N LYS A 278 -33.37 20.03 -14.51
CA LYS A 278 -32.93 21.40 -14.82
C LYS A 278 -33.79 22.49 -14.16
N GLN A 279 -35.11 22.28 -14.03
CA GLN A 279 -36.00 23.25 -13.38
C GLN A 279 -35.73 23.33 -11.88
N SER A 280 -35.56 22.19 -11.20
CA SER A 280 -35.22 22.15 -9.76
C SER A 280 -33.82 22.72 -9.50
N LEU A 281 -32.84 22.38 -10.32
CA LEU A 281 -31.47 22.91 -10.25
C LEU A 281 -31.46 24.44 -10.40
N PHE A 282 -32.12 24.96 -11.44
CA PHE A 282 -32.26 26.40 -11.66
C PHE A 282 -32.95 27.12 -10.50
N THR A 283 -34.08 26.58 -10.04
CA THR A 283 -34.86 27.16 -8.92
C THR A 283 -34.03 27.22 -7.65
N HIS A 284 -33.25 26.17 -7.36
CA HIS A 284 -32.35 26.13 -6.20
C HIS A 284 -31.26 27.20 -6.28
N GLN A 285 -30.62 27.35 -7.45
CA GLN A 285 -29.53 28.32 -7.62
C GLN A 285 -30.00 29.77 -7.52
N ILE A 286 -31.17 30.09 -8.10
CA ILE A 286 -31.84 31.38 -7.92
C ILE A 286 -32.23 31.61 -6.45
N GLN A 287 -32.72 30.58 -5.74
CA GLN A 287 -33.01 30.72 -4.31
C GLN A 287 -31.77 31.01 -3.47
N ILE A 288 -30.61 30.41 -3.78
CA ILE A 288 -29.34 30.72 -3.11
C ILE A 288 -28.96 32.19 -3.37
N PHE A 289 -29.01 32.64 -4.62
CA PHE A 289 -28.68 34.03 -5.01
C PHE A 289 -29.59 35.06 -4.32
N MET A 290 -30.92 34.87 -4.40
CA MET A 290 -31.89 35.81 -3.84
C MET A 290 -31.87 35.86 -2.30
N ASN A 291 -31.63 34.72 -1.63
CA ASN A 291 -31.67 34.61 -0.17
C ASN A 291 -30.32 34.90 0.51
N GLN A 292 -29.33 35.43 -0.20
CA GLN A 292 -28.10 35.93 0.41
C GLN A 292 -28.40 36.95 1.54
N SER A 293 -27.71 36.80 2.67
CA SER A 293 -27.85 37.66 3.84
C SER A 293 -27.29 39.07 3.59
N PRO A 294 -28.04 40.15 3.87
CA PRO A 294 -27.51 41.51 3.79
C PRO A 294 -26.30 41.73 4.70
N ILE A 295 -25.31 42.46 4.20
CA ILE A 295 -24.09 42.81 4.94
C ILE A 295 -24.44 43.93 5.95
N GLN A 296 -24.26 43.63 7.23
CA GLN A 296 -24.51 44.58 8.32
C GLN A 296 -23.32 45.50 8.62
N ALA A 297 -22.11 45.10 8.21
CA ALA A 297 -20.88 45.85 8.45
C ALA A 297 -19.79 45.49 7.42
N GLN A 298 -19.12 46.51 6.90
CA GLN A 298 -18.02 46.39 5.93
C GLN A 298 -16.86 45.56 6.52
N THR A 299 -16.83 44.27 6.17
CA THR A 299 -15.82 43.31 6.62
C THR A 299 -15.39 42.44 5.44
N ALA A 300 -14.09 42.14 5.34
CA ALA A 300 -13.54 41.34 4.24
C ALA A 300 -14.28 40.00 4.07
N LYS A 301 -14.57 39.31 5.18
CA LYS A 301 -15.29 38.02 5.16
C LYS A 301 -16.73 38.13 4.62
N ALA A 302 -17.48 39.18 4.98
CA ALA A 302 -18.86 39.33 4.52
C ALA A 302 -18.92 39.67 3.02
N LEU A 303 -18.05 40.58 2.57
CA LEU A 303 -17.94 40.97 1.16
C LEU A 303 -17.48 39.81 0.28
N LYS A 304 -16.46 39.06 0.73
CA LYS A 304 -15.99 37.85 0.04
C LYS A 304 -17.08 36.79 -0.08
N ASN A 305 -17.79 36.48 1.01
CA ASN A 305 -18.89 35.52 0.96
C ASN A 305 -20.01 35.96 -0.01
N LEU A 306 -20.33 37.25 -0.07
CA LEU A 306 -21.35 37.77 -1.00
C LEU A 306 -20.90 37.64 -2.45
N HIS A 307 -19.65 37.99 -2.74
CA HIS A 307 -19.01 37.82 -4.05
C HIS A 307 -19.00 36.36 -4.49
N ASP A 308 -18.40 35.48 -3.68
CA ASP A 308 -18.14 34.08 -4.05
C ASP A 308 -19.46 33.32 -4.32
N ILE A 309 -20.50 33.51 -3.49
CA ILE A 309 -21.83 32.89 -3.70
C ILE A 309 -22.51 33.48 -4.95
N SER A 310 -22.35 34.77 -5.24
CA SER A 310 -22.94 35.41 -6.42
C SER A 310 -22.32 34.88 -7.71
N MET A 311 -20.99 34.74 -7.76
CA MET A 311 -20.29 34.15 -8.90
C MET A 311 -20.61 32.65 -9.07
N GLU A 312 -20.59 31.87 -7.98
CA GLU A 312 -20.92 30.43 -8.01
C GLU A 312 -22.35 30.19 -8.52
N THR A 313 -23.31 31.01 -8.12
CA THR A 313 -24.71 30.86 -8.55
C THR A 313 -24.93 31.21 -10.02
N ILE A 314 -24.31 32.27 -10.55
CA ILE A 314 -24.43 32.63 -11.97
C ILE A 314 -23.70 31.62 -12.87
N HIS A 315 -22.48 31.20 -12.52
CA HIS A 315 -21.77 30.16 -13.28
C HIS A 315 -22.52 28.82 -13.30
N ALA A 316 -23.14 28.43 -12.17
CA ALA A 316 -23.95 27.21 -12.13
C ALA A 316 -25.21 27.31 -13.03
N ILE A 317 -25.82 28.49 -13.16
CA ILE A 317 -26.95 28.73 -14.08
C ILE A 317 -26.49 28.67 -15.55
N GLN A 318 -25.33 29.26 -15.87
CA GLN A 318 -24.74 29.18 -17.21
C GLN A 318 -24.41 27.74 -17.61
N ASN A 319 -23.89 26.93 -16.68
CA ASN A 319 -23.60 25.51 -16.90
C ASN A 319 -24.85 24.65 -17.17
N LEU A 320 -26.05 25.10 -16.79
CA LEU A 320 -27.32 24.44 -17.18
C LEU A 320 -27.71 24.72 -18.66
N GLY A 321 -26.99 25.63 -19.33
CA GLY A 321 -27.24 26.08 -20.70
C GLY A 321 -28.20 27.28 -20.79
N ILE A 322 -28.33 28.07 -19.72
CA ILE A 322 -29.19 29.26 -19.67
C ILE A 322 -28.36 30.51 -19.99
N ASP A 323 -28.83 31.31 -20.95
CA ASP A 323 -28.21 32.59 -21.29
C ASP A 323 -28.50 33.65 -20.21
N THR A 324 -27.44 34.21 -19.62
CA THR A 324 -27.49 35.27 -18.61
C THR A 324 -27.00 36.62 -19.10
N LEU A 325 -26.61 36.77 -20.38
CA LEU A 325 -25.95 37.96 -20.93
C LEU A 325 -26.76 39.26 -20.78
N SER A 326 -28.08 39.17 -20.64
CA SER A 326 -28.97 40.33 -20.47
C SER A 326 -29.39 40.57 -19.02
N TRP A 327 -28.84 39.83 -18.04
CA TRP A 327 -29.33 39.83 -16.66
C TRP A 327 -28.62 40.85 -15.78
N ASP A 328 -27.44 41.33 -16.18
CA ASP A 328 -26.56 42.24 -15.45
C ASP A 328 -27.27 43.36 -14.66
N PRO A 329 -28.18 44.17 -15.23
CA PRO A 329 -28.82 45.27 -14.48
C PRO A 329 -29.66 44.76 -13.30
N ILE A 330 -30.28 43.59 -13.45
CA ILE A 330 -31.11 42.94 -12.42
C ILE A 330 -30.20 42.31 -11.36
N LEU A 331 -29.14 41.62 -11.78
CA LEU A 331 -28.17 41.00 -10.87
C LEU A 331 -27.45 42.04 -10.01
N VAL A 332 -26.97 43.14 -10.62
CA VAL A 332 -26.33 44.25 -9.90
C VAL A 332 -27.31 44.90 -8.92
N HIS A 333 -28.57 45.13 -9.31
CA HIS A 333 -29.56 45.68 -8.39
C HIS A 333 -29.76 44.77 -7.16
N ILE A 334 -29.96 43.46 -7.36
CA ILE A 334 -30.18 42.50 -6.27
C ILE A 334 -28.96 42.43 -5.33
N VAL A 335 -27.75 42.35 -5.87
CA VAL A 335 -26.53 42.29 -5.03
C VAL A 335 -26.28 43.61 -4.30
N THR A 336 -26.54 44.76 -4.94
CA THR A 336 -26.35 46.06 -4.28
C THR A 336 -27.33 46.31 -3.14
N GLU A 337 -28.55 45.76 -3.16
CA GLU A 337 -29.46 45.75 -2.00
C GLU A 337 -28.93 44.94 -0.81
N LYS A 338 -27.96 44.04 -1.01
CA LYS A 338 -27.31 43.27 0.06
C LYS A 338 -26.09 43.98 0.65
N LEU A 339 -25.64 45.11 0.10
CA LEU A 339 -24.45 45.82 0.58
C LEU A 339 -24.78 46.72 1.78
N ASP A 340 -23.79 46.92 2.66
CA ASP A 340 -23.86 47.96 3.68
C ASP A 340 -23.73 49.37 3.03
N PRO A 341 -24.27 50.42 3.66
CA PRO A 341 -24.27 51.78 3.09
C PRO A 341 -22.87 52.32 2.76
N ASP A 342 -21.85 52.00 3.55
CA ASP A 342 -20.48 52.50 3.35
C ASP A 342 -19.83 51.84 2.12
N THR A 343 -20.08 50.54 1.93
CA THR A 343 -19.64 49.80 0.73
C THR A 343 -20.41 50.26 -0.50
N TYR A 344 -21.73 50.45 -0.43
CA TYR A 344 -22.53 50.93 -1.55
C TYR A 344 -22.11 52.35 -2.00
N ALA A 345 -21.85 53.25 -1.05
CA ALA A 345 -21.30 54.58 -1.35
C ALA A 345 -19.92 54.48 -2.04
N SER A 346 -19.02 53.65 -1.50
CA SER A 346 -17.70 53.40 -2.10
C SER A 346 -17.79 52.86 -3.53
N TYR A 347 -18.77 51.98 -3.81
CA TYR A 347 -19.01 51.45 -5.14
C TYR A 347 -19.42 52.57 -6.11
N MET A 348 -20.41 53.38 -5.72
CA MET A 348 -20.91 54.48 -6.54
C MET A 348 -19.85 55.55 -6.83
N GLU A 349 -18.95 55.84 -5.88
CA GLU A 349 -17.78 56.71 -6.09
C GLU A 349 -16.76 56.13 -7.08
N THR A 350 -16.66 54.80 -7.18
CA THR A 350 -15.70 54.11 -8.07
C THR A 350 -16.21 54.01 -9.52
N ARG A 351 -17.52 54.20 -9.76
CA ARG A 351 -18.11 54.07 -11.11
C ARG A 351 -17.67 55.19 -12.06
N LYS A 352 -16.99 54.81 -13.15
CA LYS A 352 -16.53 55.75 -14.21
C LYS A 352 -17.68 56.43 -14.97
N ALA A 353 -18.79 55.71 -15.17
CA ALA A 353 -19.96 56.18 -15.91
C ALA A 353 -21.23 56.01 -15.05
N PRO A 354 -21.47 56.88 -14.05
CA PRO A 354 -22.52 56.68 -13.04
C PRO A 354 -23.95 56.76 -13.58
N ARG A 355 -24.14 57.23 -14.82
CA ARG A 355 -25.45 57.30 -15.50
C ARG A 355 -25.75 56.09 -16.40
N GLU A 356 -24.74 55.28 -16.70
CA GLU A 356 -24.91 54.05 -17.48
C GLU A 356 -25.22 52.87 -16.57
N LEU A 357 -25.82 51.82 -17.13
CA LEU A 357 -26.05 50.57 -16.40
C LEU A 357 -24.72 49.83 -16.18
N PRO A 358 -24.41 49.40 -14.95
CA PRO A 358 -23.22 48.58 -14.68
C PRO A 358 -23.40 47.15 -15.20
N THR A 359 -22.30 46.55 -15.65
CA THR A 359 -22.23 45.09 -15.85
C THR A 359 -22.11 44.37 -14.51
N PHE A 360 -22.44 43.08 -14.47
CA PHE A 360 -22.26 42.25 -13.27
C PHE A 360 -20.79 42.10 -12.89
N ASP A 361 -19.91 41.88 -13.89
CA ASP A 361 -18.47 41.74 -13.69
C ASP A 361 -17.83 42.97 -13.03
N GLU A 362 -18.16 44.20 -13.50
CA GLU A 362 -17.71 45.45 -12.87
C GLU A 362 -18.05 45.55 -11.36
N LEU A 363 -19.17 44.98 -10.92
CA LEU A 363 -19.53 44.94 -9.49
C LEU A 363 -18.70 43.89 -8.75
N MET A 364 -18.48 42.71 -9.35
CA MET A 364 -17.70 41.63 -8.74
C MET A 364 -16.23 42.04 -8.58
N ASP A 365 -15.61 42.61 -9.63
CA ASP A 365 -14.26 43.19 -9.61
C ASP A 365 -14.09 44.24 -8.49
N PHE A 366 -15.11 45.08 -8.28
CA PHE A 366 -15.12 46.05 -7.19
C PHE A 366 -15.17 45.36 -5.82
N LEU A 367 -16.03 44.34 -5.64
CA LEU A 367 -16.14 43.62 -4.37
C LEU A 367 -14.85 42.88 -4.03
N GLU A 368 -14.21 42.24 -5.03
CA GLU A 368 -12.89 41.62 -4.88
C GLU A 368 -11.83 42.64 -4.45
N SER A 369 -11.71 43.75 -5.21
CA SER A 369 -10.80 44.85 -4.87
C SER A 369 -11.04 45.38 -3.45
N LYS A 370 -12.29 45.48 -3.02
CA LYS A 370 -12.68 45.99 -1.70
C LYS A 370 -12.34 45.00 -0.58
N PHE A 371 -12.62 43.69 -0.73
CA PHE A 371 -12.28 42.73 0.33
C PHE A 371 -10.78 42.48 0.44
N VAL A 372 -10.05 42.42 -0.68
CA VAL A 372 -8.58 42.30 -0.70
C VAL A 372 -7.91 43.49 0.01
N ALA A 373 -8.43 44.71 -0.17
CA ALA A 373 -7.93 45.89 0.54
C ALA A 373 -8.19 45.86 2.07
N LEU A 374 -9.22 45.13 2.52
CA LEU A 374 -9.61 45.04 3.93
C LEU A 374 -8.84 43.94 4.70
N GLU A 375 -8.39 42.86 4.03
CA GLU A 375 -7.66 41.74 4.67
C GLU A 375 -6.39 42.18 5.45
N PRO A 376 -5.49 43.03 4.92
CA PRO A 376 -4.32 43.52 5.66
C PRO A 376 -4.68 44.40 6.88
N LEU A 377 -5.82 45.09 6.82
CA LEU A 377 -6.28 45.98 7.89
C LEU A 377 -6.84 45.19 9.09
N THR A 378 -7.45 44.03 8.85
CA THR A 378 -7.82 43.09 9.92
C THR A 378 -6.60 42.57 10.69
N SER A 379 -5.49 42.26 10.01
CA SER A 379 -4.26 41.80 10.69
C SER A 379 -3.58 42.90 11.53
N LYS A 380 -3.65 44.17 11.12
CA LYS A 380 -3.10 45.30 11.91
C LYS A 380 -3.88 45.63 13.18
N LYS A 381 -5.20 45.42 13.21
CA LYS A 381 -6.01 45.62 14.43
C LYS A 381 -5.68 44.64 15.56
N ILE A 382 -5.11 43.48 15.25
CA ILE A 382 -4.74 42.44 16.24
C ILE A 382 -3.39 42.76 16.93
N SER A 383 -2.50 43.50 16.27
CA SER A 383 -1.16 43.83 16.79
C SER A 383 -1.13 45.07 17.70
N THR A 384 -2.02 46.05 17.51
CA THR A 384 -2.04 47.29 18.32
C THR A 384 -2.55 47.10 19.75
N THR A 385 -3.41 46.11 20.03
CA THR A 385 -3.96 45.88 21.39
C THR A 385 -2.90 45.40 22.40
N LYS A 386 -1.73 44.92 21.94
CA LYS A 386 -0.67 44.38 22.83
C LYS A 386 0.28 45.43 23.41
N GLN A 387 0.22 46.70 23.01
CA GLN A 387 1.26 47.70 23.35
C GLN A 387 0.96 48.64 24.53
N GLN A 388 -0.21 48.56 25.18
CA GLN A 388 -0.60 49.52 26.25
C GLN A 388 -0.37 49.07 27.71
N GLN A 389 0.41 48.00 27.99
CA GLN A 389 0.64 47.52 29.37
C GLN A 389 2.11 47.38 29.81
N GLN A 390 3.08 47.98 29.11
CA GLN A 390 4.49 47.93 29.51
C GLN A 390 5.17 49.30 29.47
N GLN A 391 4.90 50.14 30.46
CA GLN A 391 5.81 51.22 30.89
C GLN A 391 5.42 51.77 32.27
N ALA A 392 5.99 51.20 33.34
CA ALA A 392 6.31 51.88 34.60
C ALA A 392 6.90 50.88 35.62
N LYS A 393 8.23 50.85 35.75
CA LYS A 393 9.01 50.90 37.01
C LYS A 393 10.46 50.45 36.81
N GLU A 394 11.34 51.42 36.63
CA GLU A 394 12.73 51.29 37.07
C GLU A 394 12.85 51.89 38.48
N SER A 395 13.52 51.20 39.40
CA SER A 395 14.35 51.77 40.49
C SER A 395 14.96 50.68 41.38
N THR A 396 16.19 50.32 41.03
CA THR A 396 17.37 50.06 41.90
C THR A 396 17.34 49.06 43.10
N PRO A 397 18.51 48.47 43.48
CA PRO A 397 18.57 47.28 44.34
C PRO A 397 19.16 47.51 45.74
N LYS A 398 19.03 46.48 46.60
CA LYS A 398 19.71 46.14 47.90
C LYS A 398 18.64 45.60 48.88
N SER A 399 18.92 44.69 49.83
CA SER A 399 20.04 43.77 50.05
C SER A 399 19.53 42.58 50.90
N SER A 400 20.35 41.54 51.07
CA SER A 400 20.11 40.46 52.04
C SER A 400 19.90 40.98 53.47
N THR A 401 19.10 40.28 54.28
CA THR A 401 19.55 39.43 55.42
C THR A 401 18.35 38.69 56.04
N PHE A 402 18.52 37.44 56.46
CA PHE A 402 17.52 36.69 57.24
C PHE A 402 17.43 37.23 58.67
N ASN A 403 16.22 37.28 59.25
CA ASN A 403 16.09 36.88 60.66
C ASN A 403 14.67 36.47 61.06
N PHE A 404 14.59 35.79 62.20
CA PHE A 404 13.48 34.94 62.64
C PHE A 404 12.58 35.63 63.68
N GLN A 405 11.48 34.95 64.03
CA GLN A 405 10.81 34.95 65.34
C GLN A 405 9.57 35.85 65.61
N GLN A 406 8.44 35.13 65.74
CA GLN A 406 7.32 35.29 66.70
C GLN A 406 6.25 36.40 66.57
N HIS A 407 5.04 35.91 66.26
CA HIS A 407 3.75 36.18 66.92
C HIS A 407 3.31 37.63 67.24
N GLY A 408 2.52 38.20 66.31
CA GLY A 408 1.47 39.18 66.60
C GLY A 408 0.16 38.75 65.95
N ARG A 409 -0.85 38.35 66.75
CA ARG A 409 -2.15 37.85 66.25
C ARG A 409 -3.10 39.05 66.09
N THR A 410 -3.62 39.29 64.88
CA THR A 410 -5.07 39.39 64.54
C THR A 410 -5.40 40.27 63.32
N LYS A 411 -6.50 39.88 62.65
CA LYS A 411 -7.36 40.63 61.72
C LYS A 411 -6.84 41.01 60.32
N ASN A 412 -7.36 40.22 59.38
CA ASN A 412 -8.08 40.68 58.18
C ASN A 412 -7.30 41.46 57.11
N PHE A 413 -6.86 40.72 56.08
CA PHE A 413 -6.75 41.28 54.73
C PHE A 413 -7.66 40.52 53.76
N GLN A 414 -8.64 41.23 53.19
CA GLN A 414 -9.48 40.70 52.13
C GLN A 414 -8.66 40.64 50.83
N SER A 415 -8.48 39.44 50.26
CA SER A 415 -8.00 39.32 48.88
C SER A 415 -9.19 39.42 47.92
N LYS A 416 -9.07 40.27 46.90
CA LYS A 416 -10.05 40.34 45.81
C LYS A 416 -10.07 39.00 45.08
N GLY A 417 -11.26 38.43 44.93
CA GLY A 417 -11.43 37.11 44.31
C GLY A 417 -11.26 37.12 42.80
N VAL A 418 -10.87 35.96 42.28
CA VAL A 418 -11.13 35.57 40.89
C VAL A 418 -12.34 34.63 40.92
N TYR A 419 -13.33 34.91 40.07
CA TYR A 419 -14.54 34.11 39.85
C TYR A 419 -14.17 32.64 39.51
N HIS A 420 -14.84 31.58 39.95
CA HIS A 420 -16.07 31.34 40.72
C HIS A 420 -15.82 30.11 41.65
N THR A 421 -16.66 29.67 42.60
CA THR A 421 -18.04 30.00 43.05
C THR A 421 -18.09 30.11 44.59
N LYS A 422 -19.27 30.39 45.16
CA LYS A 422 -19.55 30.37 46.61
C LYS A 422 -19.95 28.96 47.10
N GLN A 423 -19.03 28.18 47.67
CA GLN A 423 -19.32 27.19 48.73
C GLN A 423 -18.09 27.11 49.67
N GLY A 424 -18.32 26.82 50.96
CA GLY A 424 -17.28 26.95 52.00
C GLY A 424 -16.10 25.98 51.83
N ARG A 425 -14.93 26.36 52.34
CA ARG A 425 -13.74 25.48 52.40
C ARG A 425 -13.78 24.60 53.66
N HIS A 426 -14.82 23.79 53.78
CA HIS A 426 -14.90 22.72 54.76
C HIS A 426 -14.03 21.54 54.32
N CYS A 427 -13.31 20.94 55.27
CA CYS A 427 -12.54 19.73 55.05
C CYS A 427 -13.48 18.58 54.67
N PRO A 428 -13.26 17.86 53.55
CA PRO A 428 -14.16 16.80 53.13
C PRO A 428 -14.19 15.61 54.10
N LEU A 429 -13.20 15.50 55.00
CA LEU A 429 -13.13 14.47 56.04
C LEU A 429 -13.91 14.83 57.30
N CYS A 430 -13.52 15.92 57.97
CA CYS A 430 -14.04 16.28 59.31
C CYS A 430 -15.03 17.46 59.30
N LYS A 431 -15.36 18.01 58.12
CA LYS A 431 -16.30 19.12 57.89
C LYS A 431 -15.94 20.47 58.55
N ASN A 432 -14.80 20.57 59.23
CA ASN A 432 -14.26 21.82 59.80
C ASN A 432 -13.56 22.70 58.76
N GLU A 433 -13.37 23.99 59.02
CA GLU A 433 -12.82 24.97 58.05
C GLU A 433 -11.29 24.86 57.84
N HIS A 434 -10.85 23.84 57.09
CA HIS A 434 -9.49 23.71 56.57
C HIS A 434 -9.44 22.81 55.33
N ILE A 435 -8.34 22.86 54.58
CA ILE A 435 -8.08 21.91 53.46
C ILE A 435 -7.53 20.58 54.00
N LEU A 436 -7.79 19.47 53.29
CA LEU A 436 -7.47 18.11 53.74
C LEU A 436 -6.00 17.90 54.15
N PHE A 437 -5.05 18.57 53.47
CA PHE A 437 -3.63 18.55 53.81
C PHE A 437 -3.30 19.06 55.23
N HIS A 438 -4.14 19.90 55.83
CA HIS A 438 -3.99 20.40 57.20
C HIS A 438 -4.98 19.74 58.18
N CYS A 439 -5.63 18.64 57.80
CA CYS A 439 -6.58 17.96 58.65
C CYS A 439 -5.85 16.98 59.59
N GLU A 440 -5.88 17.21 60.90
CA GLU A 440 -5.22 16.33 61.88
C GLU A 440 -5.69 14.88 61.78
N GLN A 441 -7.01 14.64 61.60
CA GLN A 441 -7.56 13.30 61.37
C GLN A 441 -7.01 12.65 60.10
N PHE A 442 -6.72 13.42 59.05
CA PHE A 442 -6.12 12.87 57.83
C PHE A 442 -4.63 12.59 58.01
N THR A 443 -3.91 13.50 58.68
CA THR A 443 -2.46 13.36 58.92
C THR A 443 -2.13 12.21 59.86
N SER A 444 -2.97 11.94 60.88
CA SER A 444 -2.80 10.86 61.85
C SER A 444 -3.27 9.47 61.38
N MET A 445 -3.99 9.37 60.25
CA MET A 445 -4.35 8.08 59.65
C MET A 445 -3.11 7.29 59.21
N ALA A 446 -3.19 5.96 59.31
CA ALA A 446 -2.20 5.06 58.71
C ALA A 446 -2.12 5.28 57.17
N PRO A 447 -0.97 4.98 56.53
CA PRO A 447 -0.80 5.21 55.10
C PRO A 447 -1.89 4.54 54.23
N GLU A 448 -2.19 3.27 54.48
CA GLU A 448 -3.21 2.51 53.74
C GLU A 448 -4.61 3.14 53.80
N THR A 449 -5.01 3.65 54.97
CA THR A 449 -6.30 4.34 55.13
C THR A 449 -6.31 5.70 54.44
N LYS A 450 -5.20 6.47 54.44
CA LYS A 450 -5.10 7.73 53.69
C LYS A 450 -5.45 7.56 52.20
N CYS A 451 -4.95 6.52 51.54
CA CYS A 451 -5.25 6.26 50.13
C CYS A 451 -6.71 5.90 49.85
N ARG A 452 -7.35 5.12 50.74
CA ARG A 452 -8.79 4.81 50.66
C ARG A 452 -9.63 6.08 50.86
N THR A 453 -9.31 6.86 51.89
CA THR A 453 -9.97 8.12 52.22
C THR A 453 -9.89 9.15 51.07
N ILE A 454 -8.72 9.34 50.45
CA ILE A 454 -8.60 10.25 49.28
C ILE A 454 -9.54 9.82 48.15
N SER A 455 -9.60 8.51 47.88
CA SER A 455 -10.39 7.94 46.79
C SER A 455 -11.90 8.05 47.07
N GLN A 456 -12.33 7.83 48.32
CA GLN A 456 -13.73 8.02 48.74
C GLN A 456 -14.19 9.48 48.70
N LEU A 457 -13.29 10.43 48.99
CA LEU A 457 -13.60 11.86 49.01
C LEU A 457 -13.44 12.54 47.63
N ASN A 458 -13.10 11.80 46.57
CA ASN A 458 -12.79 12.31 45.23
C ASN A 458 -11.79 13.48 45.23
N VAL A 459 -10.76 13.36 46.07
CA VAL A 459 -9.70 14.36 46.22
C VAL A 459 -8.48 13.97 45.37
N CYS A 460 -7.78 14.95 44.79
CA CYS A 460 -6.60 14.67 43.99
C CYS A 460 -5.41 14.17 44.81
N LYS A 461 -4.83 13.04 44.41
CA LYS A 461 -3.66 12.40 45.05
C LYS A 461 -2.40 13.27 45.05
N ASN A 462 -2.30 14.28 44.18
CA ASN A 462 -1.17 15.21 44.15
C ASN A 462 -1.41 16.44 45.05
N CYS A 463 -2.44 17.24 44.77
CA CYS A 463 -2.66 18.52 45.46
C CYS A 463 -3.53 18.43 46.72
N LEU A 464 -4.12 17.27 47.03
CA LEU A 464 -5.06 17.05 48.13
C LEU A 464 -6.23 18.05 48.16
N TYR A 465 -6.68 18.46 46.97
CA TYR A 465 -7.84 19.30 46.74
C TYR A 465 -8.78 18.66 45.70
N CYS A 466 -10.08 18.97 45.76
CA CYS A 466 -11.05 18.52 44.76
C CYS A 466 -11.15 19.55 43.62
N HIS A 467 -10.80 19.14 42.41
CA HIS A 467 -10.92 19.94 41.18
C HIS A 467 -11.92 19.37 40.17
N GLY A 468 -12.71 18.35 40.57
CA GLY A 468 -13.54 17.54 39.67
C GLY A 468 -12.71 16.87 38.57
N ASN A 469 -13.35 16.56 37.45
CA ASN A 469 -12.74 15.89 36.28
C ASN A 469 -11.73 16.75 35.50
N LYS A 470 -11.34 17.93 36.01
CA LYS A 470 -10.30 18.77 35.40
C LYS A 470 -8.91 18.24 35.75
N GLN A 471 -7.92 18.47 34.88
CA GLN A 471 -6.54 18.10 35.17
C GLN A 471 -5.98 18.89 36.37
N CYS A 472 -5.02 18.29 37.08
CA CYS A 472 -4.45 18.88 38.28
C CYS A 472 -3.40 19.94 37.93
N ASN A 473 -3.74 21.22 38.08
CA ASN A 473 -2.82 22.35 37.82
C ASN A 473 -1.69 22.50 38.87
N SER A 474 -1.51 21.55 39.79
CA SER A 474 -0.46 21.59 40.80
C SER A 474 0.86 21.09 40.25
N THR A 475 1.83 21.99 40.10
CA THR A 475 3.22 21.68 39.71
C THR A 475 4.03 21.01 40.83
N LYS A 476 3.50 20.93 42.05
CA LYS A 476 4.14 20.23 43.17
C LYS A 476 4.26 18.73 42.86
N ARG A 477 5.36 18.13 43.31
CA ARG A 477 5.72 16.71 43.19
C ARG A 477 6.14 16.18 44.56
N CYS A 478 6.13 14.86 44.72
CA CYS A 478 6.62 14.20 45.92
C CYS A 478 8.07 14.58 46.17
N LYS A 479 8.39 15.03 47.39
CA LYS A 479 9.75 15.49 47.72
C LYS A 479 10.78 14.36 47.82
N GLU A 480 10.33 13.11 47.95
CA GLU A 480 11.17 11.94 48.20
C GLU A 480 11.47 11.15 46.92
N CYS A 481 10.52 11.05 45.96
CA CYS A 481 10.72 10.35 44.69
C CYS A 481 10.39 11.17 43.42
N ASN A 482 10.05 12.46 43.54
CA ASN A 482 9.68 13.35 42.43
C ASN A 482 8.44 12.93 41.59
N GLY A 483 7.71 11.90 42.05
CA GLY A 483 6.46 11.42 41.45
C GLY A 483 5.30 12.42 41.59
N GLN A 484 4.24 12.25 40.80
CA GLN A 484 3.04 13.10 40.81
C GLN A 484 2.04 12.70 41.92
N HIS A 485 2.51 12.60 43.16
CA HIS A 485 1.70 12.37 44.35
C HIS A 485 2.17 13.27 45.50
N ASN A 486 1.31 13.51 46.49
CA ASN A 486 1.69 14.23 47.70
C ASN A 486 2.69 13.40 48.53
N THR A 487 3.74 14.04 49.07
CA THR A 487 4.76 13.34 49.87
C THR A 487 4.16 12.54 51.04
N SER A 488 3.02 12.95 51.61
CA SER A 488 2.33 12.22 52.69
C SER A 488 1.77 10.83 52.30
N LEU A 489 1.94 10.42 51.03
CA LEU A 489 1.54 9.12 50.49
C LEU A 489 2.73 8.28 50.03
N HIS A 490 3.97 8.77 50.16
CA HIS A 490 5.15 8.17 49.53
C HIS A 490 5.38 6.70 49.93
N GLU A 491 5.30 6.40 51.24
CA GLU A 491 5.52 5.05 51.78
C GLU A 491 4.65 3.97 51.11
N ILE A 492 3.40 4.31 50.75
CA ILE A 492 2.44 3.39 50.11
C ILE A 492 2.92 3.00 48.72
N TYR A 493 3.49 3.95 47.98
CA TYR A 493 4.01 3.72 46.63
C TYR A 493 5.37 2.98 46.62
N HIS A 494 5.93 2.65 47.79
CA HIS A 494 7.22 1.97 47.93
C HIS A 494 7.17 0.58 48.61
N LEU A 495 6.00 0.10 49.05
CA LEU A 495 5.87 -1.08 49.92
C LEU A 495 5.10 -2.29 49.33
N THR A 496 4.95 -2.43 48.01
CA THR A 496 4.22 -3.58 47.41
C THR A 496 4.96 -4.31 46.26
N PRO A 497 5.35 -5.60 46.46
CA PRO A 497 5.77 -6.52 45.39
C PRO A 497 4.60 -7.32 44.76
N GLU A 498 4.68 -7.57 43.45
CA GLU A 498 3.92 -8.47 42.53
C GLU A 498 2.43 -8.91 42.76
N LYS A 499 1.59 -8.63 41.72
CA LYS A 499 0.41 -9.40 41.18
C LYS A 499 -0.90 -9.51 42.02
N PRO A 500 -2.11 -9.85 41.46
CA PRO A 500 -2.60 -9.91 40.07
C PRO A 500 -4.01 -9.27 39.76
N LYS A 501 -4.38 -9.22 38.46
CA LYS A 501 -5.73 -9.26 37.78
C LYS A 501 -6.96 -8.38 38.21
N LEU A 502 -7.44 -7.64 37.20
CA LEU A 502 -8.84 -7.39 36.75
C LEU A 502 -9.87 -6.59 37.61
N THR A 503 -10.23 -5.39 37.13
CA THR A 503 -11.60 -5.06 36.66
C THR A 503 -11.62 -3.76 35.83
N ASN A 504 -12.52 -3.68 34.84
CA ASN A 504 -12.79 -2.52 33.96
C ASN A 504 -13.64 -1.45 34.70
N LYS A 505 -13.81 -0.17 34.30
CA LYS A 505 -13.54 0.61 33.06
C LYS A 505 -13.37 2.13 33.42
N PRO A 506 -13.38 3.14 32.52
CA PRO A 506 -12.23 4.04 32.37
C PRO A 506 -12.43 5.52 32.81
N THR A 507 -11.34 6.27 32.91
CA THR A 507 -11.35 7.73 32.65
C THR A 507 -9.98 8.21 32.16
N THR A 508 -9.99 9.24 31.32
CA THR A 508 -8.91 9.65 30.42
C THR A 508 -7.87 10.60 31.03
N SER A 509 -6.59 10.41 30.72
CA SER A 509 -5.82 11.28 29.80
C SER A 509 -4.31 11.10 29.99
N SER A 510 -3.59 10.64 28.96
CA SER A 510 -2.12 10.69 28.86
C SER A 510 -1.72 10.51 27.40
N GLN A 511 -0.58 11.12 27.03
CA GLN A 511 -0.04 11.23 25.67
C GLN A 511 -0.20 9.95 24.84
N ARG A 512 -0.87 10.05 23.68
CA ARG A 512 -1.06 8.94 22.72
C ARG A 512 0.24 8.66 21.96
N ASN A 513 1.16 7.94 22.60
CA ASN A 513 1.94 6.96 21.85
C ASN A 513 0.94 5.95 21.27
N THR A 514 1.13 5.55 20.02
CA THR A 514 0.30 4.54 19.34
C THR A 514 0.54 3.16 19.95
N ASN A 515 -0.17 2.90 21.05
CA ASN A 515 -0.33 1.56 21.60
C ASN A 515 -1.20 0.77 20.64
N HIS A 516 -0.68 -0.33 20.09
CA HIS A 516 -1.52 -1.37 19.51
C HIS A 516 -2.54 -1.79 20.57
N VAL A 517 -3.83 -1.75 20.22
CA VAL A 517 -4.93 -1.72 21.20
C VAL A 517 -4.92 -2.97 22.08
N ALA A 518 -4.77 -2.76 23.39
CA ALA A 518 -4.93 -3.81 24.39
C ALA A 518 -6.41 -4.17 24.58
N GLY A 519 -6.80 -5.30 23.99
CA GLY A 519 -7.97 -6.11 24.33
C GLY A 519 -7.56 -7.58 24.37
N GLU A 520 -8.43 -8.50 24.78
CA GLU A 520 -8.09 -9.94 24.96
C GLU A 520 -7.92 -10.73 23.63
N PHE A 521 -7.28 -10.13 22.63
CA PHE A 521 -7.17 -10.61 21.25
C PHE A 521 -5.69 -10.73 20.83
N ASP A 522 -4.99 -11.74 21.36
CA ASP A 522 -3.59 -11.99 21.01
C ASP A 522 -3.50 -12.70 19.65
N VAL A 523 -3.33 -11.91 18.58
CA VAL A 523 -2.85 -12.40 17.28
C VAL A 523 -1.32 -12.34 17.29
N LEU A 524 -0.67 -13.48 17.05
CA LEU A 524 0.78 -13.53 16.90
C LEU A 524 1.18 -13.04 15.51
N LEU A 525 2.17 -12.15 15.49
CA LEU A 525 2.88 -11.74 14.28
C LEU A 525 4.12 -12.62 14.09
N ALA A 526 4.52 -12.82 12.84
CA ALA A 526 5.61 -13.72 12.47
C ALA A 526 6.99 -13.11 12.82
N THR A 527 7.43 -13.29 14.07
CA THR A 527 8.79 -12.89 14.49
C THR A 527 9.80 -14.00 14.25
N VAL A 528 11.04 -13.60 13.95
CA VAL A 528 12.21 -14.46 13.78
C VAL A 528 13.40 -13.90 14.57
N GLN A 529 14.37 -14.74 14.86
CA GLN A 529 15.69 -14.33 15.32
C GLN A 529 16.70 -14.68 14.24
N VAL A 530 17.60 -13.75 13.94
CA VAL A 530 18.63 -13.92 12.90
C VAL A 530 19.97 -13.48 13.45
N LYS A 531 21.03 -14.14 13.00
CA LYS A 531 22.41 -13.70 13.23
C LYS A 531 22.74 -12.69 12.13
N VAL A 532 23.11 -11.46 12.48
CA VAL A 532 23.42 -10.41 11.50
C VAL A 532 24.92 -10.11 11.56
N MET A 533 25.58 -10.11 10.41
CA MET A 533 27.01 -9.82 10.33
C MET A 533 27.27 -8.34 10.62
N SER A 534 28.14 -8.07 11.60
CA SER A 534 28.66 -6.74 11.92
C SER A 534 29.84 -6.39 11.02
N SER A 535 30.17 -5.09 10.92
CA SER A 535 31.28 -4.56 10.11
C SER A 535 32.68 -5.12 10.46
N ASN A 536 32.85 -5.65 11.66
CA ASN A 536 34.04 -6.36 12.13
C ASN A 536 34.04 -7.88 11.82
N GLY A 537 33.05 -8.38 11.07
CA GLY A 537 32.88 -9.79 10.71
C GLY A 537 32.26 -10.68 11.80
N THR A 538 31.94 -10.16 12.99
CA THR A 538 31.27 -10.95 14.05
C THR A 538 29.75 -10.97 13.86
N TYR A 539 29.09 -12.07 14.21
CA TYR A 539 27.62 -12.14 14.15
C TYR A 539 26.97 -11.65 15.45
N ILE A 540 25.96 -10.78 15.32
CA ILE A 540 25.12 -10.31 16.42
C ILE A 540 23.71 -10.84 16.22
N GLN A 541 23.16 -11.52 17.23
CA GLN A 541 21.78 -12.01 17.21
C GLN A 541 20.81 -10.84 17.39
N MET A 542 19.81 -10.76 16.51
CA MET A 542 18.79 -9.71 16.46
C MET A 542 17.41 -10.31 16.23
N ARG A 543 16.37 -9.63 16.74
CA ARG A 543 14.98 -10.02 16.50
C ARG A 543 14.42 -9.26 15.31
N ALA A 544 13.86 -9.97 14.34
CA ALA A 544 13.17 -9.38 13.21
C ALA A 544 11.66 -9.70 13.21
N LEU A 545 10.85 -8.82 12.62
CA LEU A 545 9.50 -9.12 12.17
C LEU A 545 9.54 -9.45 10.67
N LEU A 546 8.83 -10.49 10.25
CA LEU A 546 8.49 -10.72 8.84
C LEU A 546 7.18 -10.01 8.52
N ASP A 547 7.21 -9.06 7.58
CA ASP A 547 6.05 -8.23 7.22
C ASP A 547 5.80 -8.22 5.71
N GLN A 548 4.80 -9.01 5.29
CA GLN A 548 4.29 -9.03 3.91
C GLN A 548 3.62 -7.72 3.49
N GLY A 549 3.24 -6.86 4.45
CA GLY A 549 2.64 -5.55 4.19
C GLY A 549 3.68 -4.46 3.88
N SER A 550 4.97 -4.72 4.11
CA SER A 550 6.03 -3.77 3.80
C SER A 550 6.66 -4.01 2.44
N GLN A 551 6.92 -2.90 1.73
CA GLN A 551 7.68 -2.88 0.47
C GLN A 551 9.19 -2.77 0.69
N VAL A 552 9.64 -2.41 1.90
CA VAL A 552 11.05 -2.13 2.22
C VAL A 552 11.44 -2.65 3.60
N SER A 553 12.61 -3.27 3.70
CA SER A 553 13.18 -3.68 4.98
C SER A 553 13.63 -2.47 5.79
N LEU A 554 13.45 -2.51 7.11
CA LEU A 554 13.80 -1.43 8.04
C LEU A 554 14.70 -1.95 9.15
N ILE A 555 15.60 -1.11 9.67
CA ILE A 555 16.43 -1.42 10.83
C ILE A 555 16.43 -0.25 11.81
N THR A 556 16.39 -0.56 13.11
CA THR A 556 16.51 0.49 14.14
C THR A 556 17.90 1.13 14.14
N GLU A 557 17.97 2.43 14.40
CA GLU A 557 19.21 3.18 14.59
C GLU A 557 20.13 2.50 15.63
N ASN A 558 19.56 1.97 16.71
CA ASN A 558 20.32 1.25 17.73
C ASN A 558 20.95 -0.04 17.19
N ALA A 559 20.21 -0.85 16.42
CA ALA A 559 20.73 -2.06 15.79
C ALA A 559 21.81 -1.73 14.74
N ALA A 560 21.57 -0.73 13.89
CA ALA A 560 22.54 -0.28 12.89
C ALA A 560 23.84 0.24 13.54
N GLN A 561 23.76 0.94 14.69
CA GLN A 561 24.93 1.33 15.48
C GLN A 561 25.65 0.13 16.11
N ARG A 562 24.91 -0.84 16.68
CA ARG A 562 25.49 -2.07 17.27
C ARG A 562 26.26 -2.92 16.27
N LEU A 563 25.85 -2.93 14.99
CA LEU A 563 26.53 -3.65 13.90
C LEU A 563 27.66 -2.83 13.24
N GLY A 564 27.78 -1.52 13.56
CA GLY A 564 28.78 -0.62 12.98
C GLY A 564 28.75 -0.51 11.45
N LEU A 565 27.61 -0.81 10.79
CA LEU A 565 27.56 -0.95 9.34
C LEU A 565 27.76 0.39 8.60
N PRO A 566 28.47 0.38 7.45
CA PRO A 566 28.62 1.56 6.61
C PRO A 566 27.27 1.99 6.04
N ARG A 567 26.97 3.29 6.10
CA ARG A 567 25.70 3.87 5.67
C ARG A 567 25.84 4.53 4.30
N LYS A 568 24.97 4.17 3.36
CA LYS A 568 24.75 4.94 2.13
C LYS A 568 23.76 6.08 2.44
N HIS A 569 24.05 7.29 1.99
CA HIS A 569 23.11 8.41 2.13
C HIS A 569 21.94 8.23 1.16
N MET A 570 20.72 8.15 1.69
CA MET A 570 19.48 8.12 0.91
C MET A 570 18.38 8.88 1.64
N ASN A 571 17.69 9.75 0.88
CA ASN A 571 16.50 10.46 1.33
C ASN A 571 15.26 9.65 0.96
N ALA A 572 14.92 8.64 1.76
CA ALA A 572 13.65 7.93 1.65
C ALA A 572 12.68 8.38 2.74
N THR A 573 11.39 8.39 2.40
CA THR A 573 10.29 8.68 3.33
C THR A 573 9.48 7.41 3.49
N VAL A 574 9.42 6.88 4.72
CA VAL A 574 8.60 5.70 5.02
C VAL A 574 7.23 6.16 5.47
N SER A 575 6.20 5.72 4.75
CA SER A 575 4.79 5.95 5.08
C SER A 575 4.11 4.62 5.40
N GLY A 576 3.25 4.63 6.42
CA GLY A 576 2.40 3.50 6.80
C GLY A 576 1.01 3.99 7.19
N VAL A 577 0.10 3.05 7.47
CA VAL A 577 -1.30 3.37 7.81
C VAL A 577 -1.34 4.29 9.04
N GLY A 578 -1.92 5.49 8.89
CA GLY A 578 -1.99 6.51 9.94
C GLY A 578 -0.81 7.48 10.01
N THR A 579 -0.26 7.88 8.86
CA THR A 579 0.39 9.19 8.60
C THR A 579 1.15 9.88 9.75
N VAL A 580 2.36 9.38 10.03
CA VAL A 580 3.51 10.27 10.32
C VAL A 580 4.66 9.81 9.42
N SER A 581 5.05 10.65 8.46
CA SER A 581 6.15 10.37 7.54
C SER A 581 7.48 10.43 8.29
N ASN A 582 8.13 9.29 8.50
CA ASN A 582 9.46 9.25 9.12
C ASN A 582 10.53 9.22 8.02
N HIS A 583 11.48 10.16 8.08
CA HIS A 583 12.62 10.20 7.17
C HIS A 583 13.67 9.15 7.55
N SER A 584 14.13 8.37 6.55
CA SER A 584 15.23 7.42 6.72
C SER A 584 16.55 8.14 6.99
N ARG A 585 17.39 7.58 7.87
CA ARG A 585 18.74 8.08 8.18
C ARG A 585 19.83 7.44 7.32
N GLY A 586 19.50 7.16 6.06
CA GLY A 586 20.30 6.37 5.12
C GLY A 586 19.97 4.87 5.14
N VAL A 587 20.77 4.11 4.40
CA VAL A 587 20.59 2.67 4.13
C VAL A 587 21.83 1.90 4.57
N VAL A 588 21.63 0.68 5.07
CA VAL A 588 22.69 -0.30 5.33
C VAL A 588 22.39 -1.60 4.58
N GLN A 589 23.45 -2.28 4.12
CA GLN A 589 23.34 -3.66 3.65
C GLN A 589 23.36 -4.61 4.86
N LEU A 590 22.34 -5.47 4.96
CA LEU A 590 22.29 -6.54 5.94
C LEU A 590 22.71 -7.86 5.30
N PHE A 591 23.43 -8.67 6.08
CA PHE A 591 23.72 -10.07 5.81
C PHE A 591 23.25 -10.86 7.03
N CYS A 592 22.18 -11.62 6.87
CA CYS A 592 21.51 -12.36 7.92
C CYS A 592 21.71 -13.86 7.70
N SER A 593 21.93 -14.62 8.78
CA SER A 593 22.02 -16.08 8.76
C SER A 593 21.07 -16.72 9.76
N SER A 594 20.67 -17.96 9.48
CA SER A 594 19.79 -18.76 10.33
C SER A 594 20.41 -18.95 11.74
N LEU A 595 19.56 -19.12 12.75
CA LEU A 595 20.02 -19.56 14.07
C LEU A 595 20.64 -20.97 14.01
N TYR A 596 20.19 -21.80 13.08
CA TYR A 596 20.34 -23.24 13.14
C TYR A 596 21.14 -23.85 12.00
N ASP A 597 20.97 -23.32 10.79
CA ASP A 597 21.51 -23.86 9.54
C ASP A 597 22.46 -22.84 8.89
N ASP A 598 23.17 -23.26 7.86
CA ASP A 598 24.07 -22.39 7.09
C ASP A 598 23.32 -21.50 6.07
N TYR A 599 21.98 -21.44 6.14
CA TYR A 599 21.20 -20.55 5.27
C TYR A 599 21.51 -19.09 5.56
N THR A 600 21.76 -18.32 4.49
CA THR A 600 22.02 -16.89 4.54
C THR A 600 21.13 -16.13 3.57
N ILE A 601 20.83 -14.88 3.90
CA ILE A 601 20.02 -13.96 3.11
C ILE A 601 20.58 -12.54 3.25
N SER A 602 20.49 -11.72 2.20
CA SER A 602 21.00 -10.36 2.18
C SER A 602 19.94 -9.38 1.70
N THR A 603 19.75 -8.28 2.40
CA THR A 603 18.75 -7.24 2.06
C THR A 603 19.28 -5.84 2.37
N GLU A 604 18.84 -4.81 1.66
CA GLU A 604 19.09 -3.41 2.02
C GLU A 604 17.99 -2.92 2.97
N ALA A 605 18.37 -2.31 4.09
CA ALA A 605 17.43 -1.83 5.10
C ALA A 605 17.57 -0.31 5.35
N LEU A 606 16.43 0.38 5.42
CA LEU A 606 16.36 1.79 5.78
C LEU A 606 16.57 1.96 7.29
N VAL A 607 17.45 2.88 7.68
CA VAL A 607 17.73 3.15 9.11
C VAL A 607 16.68 4.08 9.68
N MET A 608 15.94 3.61 10.69
CA MET A 608 14.82 4.32 11.32
C MET A 608 15.08 4.52 12.82
N THR A 609 14.62 5.64 13.41
CA THR A 609 14.77 5.88 14.86
C THR A 609 14.08 4.81 15.72
N LYS A 610 12.93 4.33 15.25
CA LYS A 610 12.15 3.24 15.83
C LYS A 610 11.44 2.53 14.69
N VAL A 611 11.47 1.19 14.70
CA VAL A 611 10.79 0.36 13.70
C VAL A 611 9.40 -0.02 14.21
N LEU A 612 9.32 -0.63 15.41
CA LEU A 612 8.07 -1.09 16.02
C LEU A 612 8.06 -0.87 17.56
N ASN A 613 6.90 -1.14 18.18
CA ASN A 613 6.82 -1.41 19.62
C ASN A 613 7.32 -2.83 19.94
N ASN A 614 7.39 -3.20 21.23
CA ASN A 614 7.72 -4.57 21.63
C ASN A 614 6.69 -5.56 21.07
N LEU A 615 7.16 -6.68 20.53
CA LEU A 615 6.31 -7.80 20.13
C LEU A 615 6.64 -9.04 20.99
N PRO A 616 5.64 -9.81 21.44
CA PRO A 616 4.25 -9.38 21.69
C PRO A 616 4.20 -8.14 22.60
N ASN A 617 3.06 -7.45 22.65
CA ASN A 617 2.89 -6.26 23.51
C ASN A 617 3.04 -6.58 25.01
N SER A 618 2.82 -7.84 25.40
CA SER A 618 3.03 -8.36 26.76
C SER A 618 3.54 -9.80 26.73
N THR A 619 4.46 -10.14 27.63
CA THR A 619 4.96 -11.51 27.79
C THR A 619 3.84 -12.43 28.27
N PHE A 620 3.72 -13.62 27.65
CA PHE A 620 2.70 -14.62 27.99
C PHE A 620 3.30 -16.02 28.16
N GLU A 621 2.56 -16.91 28.81
CA GLU A 621 2.98 -18.30 29.05
C GLU A 621 2.77 -19.17 27.79
N ARG A 622 3.77 -19.98 27.43
CA ARG A 622 3.68 -20.88 26.26
C ARG A 622 2.59 -21.92 26.49
N ARG A 623 1.61 -21.98 25.60
CA ARG A 623 0.61 -23.06 25.61
C ARG A 623 1.18 -24.31 24.92
N PRO A 624 0.89 -25.53 25.42
CA PRO A 624 1.43 -26.76 24.87
C PRO A 624 0.66 -27.20 23.61
N TRP A 625 0.80 -26.49 22.49
CA TRP A 625 0.19 -26.88 21.21
C TRP A 625 0.90 -28.10 20.61
N SER A 626 0.19 -29.21 20.43
CA SER A 626 0.75 -30.50 19.97
C SER A 626 1.48 -30.40 18.63
N HIS A 627 1.00 -29.57 17.70
CA HIS A 627 1.63 -29.37 16.39
C HIS A 627 2.88 -28.45 16.43
N VAL A 628 3.22 -27.87 17.57
CA VAL A 628 4.36 -26.93 17.75
C VAL A 628 5.47 -27.50 18.64
N GLN A 629 5.16 -28.44 19.53
CA GLN A 629 6.07 -28.92 20.59
C GLN A 629 7.45 -29.40 20.10
N ASN A 630 7.53 -29.95 18.89
CA ASN A 630 8.76 -30.50 18.30
C ASN A 630 9.31 -29.67 17.13
N LEU A 631 8.87 -28.42 16.97
CA LEU A 631 9.32 -27.54 15.87
C LEU A 631 10.53 -26.71 16.27
N GLN A 632 11.48 -26.61 15.35
CA GLN A 632 12.63 -25.72 15.45
C GLN A 632 12.22 -24.30 15.10
N LEU A 633 11.75 -23.55 16.10
CA LEU A 633 11.16 -22.22 15.93
C LEU A 633 12.21 -21.18 15.56
N ALA A 634 11.97 -20.41 14.49
CA ALA A 634 12.83 -19.30 14.08
C ALA A 634 12.89 -18.17 15.15
N ASP A 635 11.86 -18.04 15.99
CA ASP A 635 11.91 -17.26 17.23
C ASP A 635 11.48 -18.11 18.44
N PRO A 636 12.43 -18.75 19.14
CA PRO A 636 12.13 -19.50 20.35
C PRO A 636 11.50 -18.65 21.48
N GLU A 637 11.66 -17.32 21.42
CA GLU A 637 11.17 -16.35 22.40
C GLU A 637 9.95 -15.57 21.89
N TYR A 638 9.20 -16.13 20.94
CA TYR A 638 7.94 -15.57 20.42
C TYR A 638 6.96 -15.12 21.52
N ASN A 639 7.03 -15.72 22.71
CA ASN A 639 6.16 -15.41 23.85
C ASN A 639 6.67 -14.28 24.76
N ILE A 640 7.88 -13.77 24.55
CA ILE A 640 8.54 -12.75 25.39
C ILE A 640 8.44 -11.37 24.72
N SER A 641 7.82 -10.42 25.43
CA SER A 641 7.74 -9.03 24.99
C SER A 641 9.12 -8.36 25.05
N ARG A 642 9.69 -8.07 23.89
CA ARG A 642 10.94 -7.31 23.75
C ARG A 642 10.95 -6.58 22.38
N PRO A 643 11.80 -5.56 22.17
CA PRO A 643 11.80 -4.80 20.92
C PRO A 643 12.16 -5.67 19.71
N VAL A 644 11.79 -5.18 18.54
CA VAL A 644 12.20 -5.72 17.24
C VAL A 644 13.28 -4.80 16.66
N ASP A 645 14.43 -5.37 16.34
CA ASP A 645 15.59 -4.67 15.80
C ASP A 645 15.41 -4.34 14.30
N ILE A 646 14.78 -5.25 13.55
CA ILE A 646 14.69 -5.28 12.08
C ILE A 646 13.25 -5.62 11.64
N LEU A 647 12.76 -5.01 10.57
CA LEU A 647 11.58 -5.45 9.83
C LEU A 647 12.05 -5.94 8.45
N LEU A 648 11.68 -7.16 8.08
CA LEU A 648 11.99 -7.78 6.80
C LEU A 648 10.74 -7.75 5.93
N ASP A 649 10.90 -7.25 4.71
CA ASP A 649 9.80 -6.98 3.78
C ASP A 649 9.23 -8.22 3.05
N ALA A 650 8.22 -7.98 2.20
CA ALA A 650 7.59 -8.99 1.38
C ALA A 650 8.56 -9.72 0.43
N SER A 651 9.64 -9.07 -0.05
CA SER A 651 10.61 -9.72 -0.93
C SER A 651 11.42 -10.76 -0.16
N VAL A 652 11.93 -10.39 1.02
CA VAL A 652 12.61 -11.30 1.94
C VAL A 652 11.68 -12.44 2.36
N TYR A 653 10.43 -12.14 2.70
CA TYR A 653 9.44 -13.17 3.04
C TYR A 653 9.25 -14.19 1.90
N SER A 654 9.12 -13.70 0.66
CA SER A 654 8.91 -14.56 -0.52
C SER A 654 10.10 -15.46 -0.84
N GLU A 655 11.32 -15.06 -0.46
CA GLU A 655 12.53 -15.87 -0.64
C GLU A 655 12.62 -17.01 0.39
N ILE A 656 12.23 -16.76 1.64
CA ILE A 656 12.42 -17.72 2.75
C ILE A 656 11.25 -18.65 3.00
N VAL A 657 10.04 -18.33 2.53
CA VAL A 657 8.85 -19.16 2.75
C VAL A 657 8.98 -20.52 2.04
N MET A 658 8.41 -21.56 2.65
CA MET A 658 8.38 -22.94 2.12
C MET A 658 6.94 -23.48 2.13
N ASP A 659 6.67 -24.59 1.44
CA ASP A 659 5.30 -25.08 1.24
C ASP A 659 4.61 -25.64 2.49
N CYS A 660 5.37 -25.99 3.54
CA CYS A 660 4.82 -26.74 4.68
C CYS A 660 4.15 -25.83 5.73
N ILE A 661 2.86 -26.07 5.96
CA ILE A 661 2.03 -25.33 6.92
C ILE A 661 1.35 -26.30 7.89
N LEU A 662 1.62 -26.15 9.19
CA LEU A 662 0.98 -26.90 10.25
C LEU A 662 -0.08 -26.03 10.95
N ARG A 663 -1.33 -26.44 10.82
CA ARG A 663 -2.50 -25.75 11.39
C ARG A 663 -2.98 -26.51 12.62
N GLY A 664 -3.07 -25.82 13.75
CA GLY A 664 -3.68 -26.36 14.97
C GLY A 664 -5.20 -26.17 14.99
N SER A 665 -5.79 -26.32 16.18
CA SER A 665 -7.19 -25.95 16.44
C SER A 665 -7.45 -24.44 16.21
N LEU A 666 -8.72 -24.03 16.15
CA LEU A 666 -9.17 -22.64 15.89
C LEU A 666 -8.62 -21.56 16.86
N GLN A 667 -7.97 -21.95 17.96
CA GLN A 667 -7.35 -21.06 18.97
C GLN A 667 -5.85 -21.32 19.15
N ALA A 668 -5.20 -21.92 18.15
CA ALA A 668 -3.79 -22.21 18.13
C ALA A 668 -3.13 -21.54 16.90
N PRO A 669 -1.90 -21.03 17.03
CA PRO A 669 -1.22 -20.36 15.92
C PRO A 669 -0.93 -21.34 14.79
N ILE A 670 -0.85 -20.80 13.58
CA ILE A 670 -0.31 -21.50 12.43
C ILE A 670 1.20 -21.52 12.59
N ALA A 671 1.81 -22.70 12.38
CA ALA A 671 3.24 -22.82 12.19
C ALA A 671 3.53 -22.98 10.69
N GLN A 672 4.45 -22.19 10.19
CA GLN A 672 4.85 -22.13 8.78
C GLN A 672 6.33 -22.42 8.69
N GLN A 673 6.71 -23.36 7.82
CA GLN A 673 8.12 -23.62 7.57
C GLN A 673 8.72 -22.49 6.72
N THR A 674 9.94 -22.08 7.09
CA THR A 674 10.79 -21.19 6.30
C THR A 674 12.22 -21.72 6.32
N LYS A 675 13.07 -21.24 5.40
CA LYS A 675 14.50 -21.58 5.32
C LYS A 675 15.33 -21.14 6.54
N ILE A 676 14.75 -20.37 7.46
CA ILE A 676 15.38 -19.94 8.73
C ILE A 676 14.69 -20.52 9.98
N GLY A 677 13.86 -21.56 9.80
CA GLY A 677 13.12 -22.24 10.86
C GLY A 677 11.61 -22.03 10.78
N TRP A 678 10.89 -22.53 11.79
CA TRP A 678 9.43 -22.45 11.86
C TRP A 678 8.96 -21.13 12.46
N ILE A 679 8.15 -20.38 11.72
CA ILE A 679 7.53 -19.13 12.20
C ILE A 679 6.13 -19.42 12.74
N LEU A 680 5.74 -18.73 13.82
CA LEU A 680 4.40 -18.81 14.40
C LEU A 680 3.65 -17.51 14.15
N TYR A 681 2.43 -17.60 13.63
CA TYR A 681 1.56 -16.44 13.46
C TYR A 681 0.08 -16.82 13.52
N GLY A 682 -0.78 -15.79 13.53
CA GLY A 682 -2.22 -15.96 13.55
C GLY A 682 -2.77 -16.10 14.97
N ASN A 683 -3.98 -16.63 15.08
CA ASN A 683 -4.83 -16.34 16.22
C ASN A 683 -4.64 -17.29 17.42
N VAL A 684 -4.52 -16.72 18.63
CA VAL A 684 -4.44 -17.45 19.90
C VAL A 684 -5.75 -17.33 20.75
N LYS A 685 -6.73 -16.50 20.32
CA LYS A 685 -8.12 -16.42 20.85
C LYS A 685 -9.11 -15.84 19.80
N THR A 686 -10.24 -16.50 19.57
CA THR A 686 -11.22 -16.22 18.48
C THR A 686 -11.55 -14.74 18.17
N PHE A 687 -11.40 -14.42 16.87
CA PHE A 687 -11.93 -13.29 16.06
C PHE A 687 -12.23 -11.92 16.71
N ASN A 688 -11.38 -10.95 16.36
CA ASN A 688 -11.80 -9.76 15.59
C ASN A 688 -10.56 -9.14 14.89
N CYS A 689 -10.71 -8.66 13.65
CA CYS A 689 -9.61 -8.07 12.88
C CYS A 689 -9.62 -6.55 13.05
N ASN A 690 -8.53 -5.98 13.58
CA ASN A 690 -8.36 -4.53 13.72
C ASN A 690 -7.16 -4.07 12.89
N ALA A 691 -7.42 -3.34 11.80
CA ALA A 691 -6.38 -2.55 11.14
C ALA A 691 -5.96 -1.38 12.06
N VAL A 692 -4.69 -1.00 12.01
CA VAL A 692 -4.15 0.08 12.85
C VAL A 692 -4.59 1.43 12.28
N VAL A 693 -5.39 2.17 13.04
CA VAL A 693 -5.64 3.60 12.80
C VAL A 693 -4.87 4.39 13.85
N ASN A 694 -3.85 5.15 13.45
CA ASN A 694 -2.96 5.82 14.41
C ASN A 694 -3.59 7.01 15.13
N ASN A 695 -4.79 7.47 14.73
CA ASN A 695 -5.37 8.66 15.31
C ASN A 695 -6.85 8.49 15.68
N ILE A 696 -7.10 8.44 17.00
CA ILE A 696 -8.45 8.49 17.55
C ILE A 696 -8.96 9.95 17.57
N GLU A 697 -8.10 10.97 17.44
CA GLU A 697 -8.55 12.35 17.24
C GLU A 697 -9.24 12.53 15.88
N ASP A 698 -8.70 11.97 14.79
CA ASP A 698 -9.34 12.07 13.47
C ASP A 698 -10.69 11.30 13.42
N ILE A 699 -10.77 10.15 14.11
CA ILE A 699 -12.04 9.44 14.30
C ILE A 699 -13.01 10.26 15.16
N ALA A 700 -12.56 10.91 16.24
CA ALA A 700 -13.41 11.75 17.07
C ALA A 700 -13.93 12.97 16.28
N GLN A 701 -13.09 13.61 15.46
CA GLN A 701 -13.52 14.67 14.55
C GLN A 701 -14.51 14.16 13.48
N PHE A 702 -14.34 12.94 12.98
CA PHE A 702 -15.28 12.31 12.05
C PHE A 702 -16.67 12.12 12.69
N TRP A 703 -16.75 11.60 13.93
CA TRP A 703 -18.02 11.43 14.64
C TRP A 703 -18.60 12.75 15.20
N GLU A 704 -17.77 13.70 15.66
CA GLU A 704 -18.22 15.04 16.09
C GLU A 704 -18.77 15.88 14.91
N MET A 705 -18.37 15.60 13.67
CA MET A 705 -19.00 16.20 12.48
C MET A 705 -20.28 15.47 12.02
N GLU A 706 -20.49 14.19 12.37
CA GLU A 706 -21.73 13.46 12.06
C GLU A 706 -22.82 13.58 13.16
N GLU A 707 -22.49 14.03 14.38
CA GLU A 707 -23.50 14.39 15.38
C GLU A 707 -24.26 15.65 14.98
N ILE A 708 -25.36 15.46 14.25
CA ILE A 708 -26.40 16.48 14.07
C ILE A 708 -26.87 16.93 15.45
N THR A 709 -26.54 18.17 15.81
CA THR A 709 -27.06 18.82 17.01
C THR A 709 -28.56 18.99 16.85
N GLN A 710 -29.33 18.09 17.46
CA GLN A 710 -30.78 18.27 17.61
C GLN A 710 -31.03 19.51 18.48
N SER A 711 -31.24 20.63 17.81
CA SER A 711 -31.67 21.88 18.44
C SER A 711 -33.09 21.68 18.97
N SER A 712 -33.18 21.32 20.25
CA SER A 712 -34.43 21.19 20.99
C SER A 712 -35.07 22.56 21.22
N THR A 713 -35.70 23.12 20.19
CA THR A 713 -36.56 24.30 20.29
C THR A 713 -37.91 23.93 20.92
N SER A 714 -37.90 23.59 22.21
CA SER A 714 -39.11 23.47 23.02
C SER A 714 -39.56 24.86 23.49
N ASN A 715 -40.29 25.59 22.65
CA ASN A 715 -41.03 26.79 23.05
C ASN A 715 -42.44 26.75 22.45
N ALA A 716 -43.37 26.12 23.18
CA ALA A 716 -44.80 26.26 23.00
C ALA A 716 -45.44 26.45 24.38
N THR A 717 -45.72 27.71 24.72
CA THR A 717 -46.57 28.07 25.87
C THR A 717 -48.04 27.84 25.52
N PRO A 718 -48.91 27.56 26.52
CA PRO A 718 -50.27 27.08 26.26
C PRO A 718 -51.28 28.21 26.00
N ALA A 719 -52.25 27.91 25.14
CA ALA A 719 -53.59 28.49 25.09
C ALA A 719 -54.57 27.39 24.63
#